data_AF-A0A5F8GFR0-F1
#
_entry.id   AF-A0A5F8GFR0-F1
#
_cell.length_a   1.000
_cell.length_b   1.000
_cell.length_c   1.000
_cell.angle_alpha   90.00
_cell.angle_beta   90.00
_cell.angle_gamma   90.00
#
_symmetry.space_group_name_H-M   'P 1'
#
loop_
_entity.id
_entity.type
_entity.pdbx_description
1 polymer ?
#
loop_
_entity_poly.entity_id
_entity_poly.type
_entity_poly.pdbx_seq_one_letter_code
_entity_poly.pdbx_strand_id
1 'polypeptide(L)'
;MEEAGDEIVSNAISYALYKAFSTNEQEKDNWNGQLKLLLEWNQLDLANDEIFTNDRRWESADLQEVMFSALVKDRPKFVRLFLENGLNLRKFLTNDVLTELFSNNFSTLVYRNLQIAKNSYNDALLTFVWKLVANFRRGYRKEDRSSREDLDIEFQDVSPITRHPLQALFIWAILQNKKELSKVIWEQTRGCTLAALGASKLLKTLAKVKNDINAAGESEELANEYETRAVELFTECYSSDEDLAEQLLVYTCEAWGGSNCLELAVEATDQQFIAQPGVQNFLSKQWYGEISRDTKNWKIILCLFLIPLVGCGFVSFRKKPMDRHRRLIWSYLAFFTSPFVVFSWNVVFYIAFLLLFAYVLLMDFHSVPHTPELILYALVFVLFCDEVRQWYMNGFKYFTDLWNVMDTLGLFYFIAGIVFRLHSSNKSSLYSGRVIFCLDYIIFTLRLIHIFTVSRNLGPKIIMLQRMLIDVFFFLFLFAVWMVAFGVARQGILRQNEHRWEWIFRSVIYEPYLAMFGQVPSDVDGTTYDLSHCTFTGNESKPLCVELDEHRMPRFPEWITIPLVCIYMLSTNILLVNLLVAMFGYTVGTVQENNDQVWKFQRYFLVQEYCSRLNIPFPFVVFAYFYKVVKKCFKCCCKAKHTQSRWRVTAQGIGPILFRQ
;
A
#
# COMPACT_ATOMS: atom_id res chain seq x y z
N MET A 1 -16.76 -39.08 -21.66
CA MET A 1 -16.89 -39.90 -22.88
C MET A 1 -18.01 -39.40 -23.76
N GLU A 2 -19.17 -38.99 -23.23
CA GLU A 2 -20.23 -38.32 -24.01
C GLU A 2 -19.81 -36.96 -24.57
N GLU A 3 -19.17 -36.08 -23.78
CA GLU A 3 -18.68 -34.76 -24.28
C GLU A 3 -17.67 -34.90 -25.45
N ALA A 4 -16.83 -35.94 -25.42
CA ALA A 4 -15.89 -36.21 -26.51
C ALA A 4 -16.59 -36.73 -27.76
N GLY A 5 -17.72 -37.42 -27.64
CA GLY A 5 -18.54 -37.86 -28.76
C GLY A 5 -19.25 -36.69 -29.45
N ASP A 6 -19.78 -35.75 -28.68
CA ASP A 6 -20.48 -34.58 -29.20
C ASP A 6 -19.54 -33.61 -29.94
N GLU A 7 -18.31 -33.43 -29.46
CA GLU A 7 -17.30 -32.61 -30.14
C GLU A 7 -16.90 -33.23 -31.50
N ILE A 8 -16.74 -34.55 -31.56
CA ILE A 8 -16.43 -35.28 -32.81
C ILE A 8 -17.58 -35.14 -33.82
N VAL A 9 -18.83 -35.26 -33.38
CA VAL A 9 -20.01 -35.12 -34.24
C VAL A 9 -20.14 -33.68 -34.76
N SER A 10 -19.97 -32.69 -33.90
CA SER A 10 -19.98 -31.28 -34.28
C SER A 10 -18.89 -30.94 -35.30
N ASN A 11 -17.68 -31.46 -35.11
CA ASN A 11 -16.57 -31.28 -36.03
C ASN A 11 -16.83 -31.98 -37.38
N ALA A 12 -17.42 -33.18 -37.37
CA ALA A 12 -17.78 -33.90 -38.59
C ALA A 12 -18.87 -33.17 -39.40
N ILE A 13 -19.86 -32.59 -38.73
CA ILE A 13 -20.91 -31.77 -39.37
C ILE A 13 -20.28 -30.49 -39.96
N SER A 14 -19.43 -29.82 -39.20
CA SER A 14 -18.72 -28.61 -39.65
C SER A 14 -17.83 -28.91 -40.86
N TYR A 15 -17.14 -30.06 -40.86
CA TYR A 15 -16.33 -30.52 -41.99
C TYR A 15 -17.19 -30.81 -43.23
N ALA A 16 -18.32 -31.51 -43.07
CA ALA A 16 -19.23 -31.81 -44.16
C ALA A 16 -19.81 -30.53 -44.78
N LEU A 17 -20.20 -29.56 -43.95
CA LEU A 17 -20.71 -28.26 -44.41
C LEU A 17 -19.62 -27.44 -45.09
N TYR A 18 -18.40 -27.42 -44.54
CA TYR A 18 -17.25 -26.77 -45.16
C TYR A 18 -16.95 -27.36 -46.54
N LYS A 19 -16.95 -28.69 -46.64
CA LYS A 19 -16.68 -29.39 -47.90
C LYS A 19 -17.76 -29.12 -48.94
N ALA A 20 -19.04 -29.12 -48.54
CA ALA A 20 -20.16 -28.74 -49.40
C ALA A 20 -20.03 -27.29 -49.91
N PHE A 21 -19.60 -26.37 -49.04
CA PHE A 21 -19.32 -24.98 -49.39
C PHE A 21 -18.12 -24.84 -50.34
N SER A 22 -17.07 -25.65 -50.17
CA SER A 22 -15.87 -25.64 -51.03
C SER A 22 -16.08 -26.28 -52.42
N THR A 23 -17.12 -27.11 -52.59
CA THR A 23 -17.38 -27.84 -53.85
C THR A 23 -18.09 -27.01 -54.92
N ASN A 24 -18.64 -25.84 -54.58
CA ASN A 24 -19.15 -24.90 -55.57
C ASN A 24 -17.98 -24.30 -56.36
N GLU A 25 -17.97 -24.49 -57.69
CA GLU A 25 -16.87 -24.03 -58.57
C GLU A 25 -16.61 -22.51 -58.53
N GLN A 26 -17.59 -21.70 -58.11
CA GLN A 26 -17.44 -20.25 -57.92
C GLN A 26 -16.86 -19.85 -56.54
N GLU A 27 -16.88 -20.74 -55.55
CA GLU A 27 -16.50 -20.47 -54.16
C GLU A 27 -15.16 -21.09 -53.75
N LYS A 28 -14.58 -21.93 -54.62
CA LYS A 28 -13.28 -22.59 -54.39
C LYS A 28 -12.10 -21.62 -54.25
N ASP A 29 -12.20 -20.45 -54.89
CA ASP A 29 -11.22 -19.36 -54.81
C ASP A 29 -11.56 -18.31 -53.72
N ASN A 30 -12.75 -18.39 -53.09
CA ASN A 30 -13.19 -17.45 -52.05
C ASN A 30 -12.69 -17.88 -50.66
N TRP A 31 -11.37 -17.94 -50.50
CA TRP A 31 -10.72 -18.27 -49.23
C TRP A 31 -11.13 -17.33 -48.09
N ASN A 32 -11.41 -16.05 -48.38
CA ASN A 32 -11.81 -15.06 -47.36
C ASN A 32 -13.19 -15.39 -46.79
N GLY A 33 -14.16 -15.74 -47.66
CA GLY A 33 -15.48 -16.22 -47.22
C GLY A 33 -15.41 -17.51 -46.41
N GLN A 34 -14.60 -18.46 -46.87
CA GLN A 34 -14.35 -19.74 -46.17
C GLN A 34 -13.72 -19.51 -44.79
N LEU A 35 -12.70 -18.66 -44.70
CA LEU A 35 -12.01 -18.38 -43.44
C LEU A 35 -12.89 -17.61 -42.46
N LYS A 36 -13.69 -16.64 -42.93
CA LYS A 36 -14.69 -15.96 -42.10
C LYS A 36 -15.71 -16.95 -41.52
N LEU A 37 -16.20 -17.88 -42.34
CA LEU A 37 -17.15 -18.90 -41.92
C LEU A 37 -16.54 -19.85 -40.87
N LEU A 38 -15.31 -20.33 -41.08
CA LEU A 38 -14.62 -21.17 -40.09
C LEU A 38 -14.34 -20.42 -38.78
N LEU A 39 -14.06 -19.11 -38.86
CA LEU A 39 -13.89 -18.24 -37.70
C LEU A 39 -15.19 -18.04 -36.91
N GLU A 40 -16.33 -17.92 -37.60
CA GLU A 40 -17.66 -17.93 -36.97
C GLU A 40 -17.89 -19.22 -36.20
N TRP A 41 -17.59 -20.36 -36.84
CA TRP A 41 -17.79 -21.70 -36.27
C TRP A 41 -16.76 -22.10 -35.22
N ASN A 42 -15.73 -21.26 -34.97
CA ASN A 42 -14.63 -21.55 -34.05
C ASN A 42 -13.85 -22.84 -34.40
N GLN A 43 -13.82 -23.21 -35.68
CA GLN A 43 -13.20 -24.44 -36.17
C GLN A 43 -11.74 -24.19 -36.60
N LEU A 44 -10.84 -24.16 -35.63
CA LEU A 44 -9.42 -23.86 -35.85
C LEU A 44 -8.73 -24.94 -36.69
N ASP A 45 -8.91 -26.21 -36.33
CA ASP A 45 -8.16 -27.32 -36.92
C ASP A 45 -8.47 -27.44 -38.42
N LEU A 46 -9.74 -27.30 -38.78
CA LEU A 46 -10.20 -27.21 -40.17
C LEU A 46 -9.59 -26.02 -40.92
N ALA A 47 -9.51 -24.84 -40.28
CA ALA A 47 -8.89 -23.68 -40.91
C ALA A 47 -7.39 -23.88 -41.14
N ASN A 48 -6.70 -24.49 -40.17
CA ASN A 48 -5.28 -24.78 -40.29
C ASN A 48 -5.00 -25.81 -41.40
N ASP A 49 -5.75 -26.90 -41.42
CA ASP A 49 -5.48 -28.03 -42.33
C ASP A 49 -5.90 -27.75 -43.78
N GLU A 50 -7.01 -27.02 -44.00
CA GLU A 50 -7.56 -26.81 -45.34
C GLU A 50 -7.18 -25.46 -45.96
N ILE A 51 -7.01 -24.40 -45.15
CA ILE A 51 -6.73 -23.05 -45.66
C ILE A 51 -5.24 -22.71 -45.54
N PHE A 52 -4.62 -22.97 -44.39
CA PHE A 52 -3.20 -22.68 -44.14
C PHE A 52 -2.29 -23.84 -44.54
N THR A 53 -2.44 -24.30 -45.79
CA THR A 53 -1.54 -25.30 -46.38
C THR A 53 -0.20 -24.67 -46.78
N ASN A 54 0.89 -25.46 -46.71
CA ASN A 54 2.28 -25.02 -46.97
C ASN A 54 2.49 -24.41 -48.38
N ASP A 55 1.56 -24.62 -49.30
CA ASP A 55 1.67 -24.20 -50.69
C ASP A 55 1.25 -22.73 -50.91
N ARG A 56 0.52 -22.11 -49.96
CA ARG A 56 0.07 -20.71 -50.06
C ARG A 56 0.92 -19.78 -49.21
N ARG A 57 1.44 -18.71 -49.81
CA ARG A 57 2.11 -17.61 -49.09
C ARG A 57 1.09 -16.52 -48.80
N TRP A 58 0.93 -16.19 -47.51
CA TRP A 58 0.01 -15.17 -47.04
C TRP A 58 0.72 -13.82 -46.88
N GLU A 59 0.11 -12.74 -47.38
CA GLU A 59 0.56 -11.39 -47.05
C GLU A 59 -0.23 -10.82 -45.87
N SER A 60 0.39 -9.89 -45.13
CA SER A 60 -0.29 -9.26 -43.98
C SER A 60 -1.54 -8.48 -44.36
N ALA A 61 -1.69 -8.06 -45.62
CA ALA A 61 -2.85 -7.31 -46.13
C ALA A 61 -4.09 -8.22 -46.28
N ASP A 62 -3.89 -9.45 -46.74
CA ASP A 62 -4.97 -10.42 -46.99
C ASP A 62 -5.68 -10.79 -45.68
N LEU A 63 -4.92 -10.91 -44.60
CA LEU A 63 -5.40 -11.39 -43.30
C LEU A 63 -5.97 -10.28 -42.40
N GLN A 64 -5.94 -8.99 -42.79
CA GLN A 64 -6.32 -7.87 -41.90
C GLN A 64 -7.80 -7.92 -41.49
N GLU A 65 -8.70 -8.11 -42.46
CA GLU A 65 -10.15 -8.09 -42.20
C GLU A 65 -10.56 -9.25 -41.29
N VAL A 66 -9.97 -10.42 -41.52
CA VAL A 66 -10.24 -11.64 -40.75
C VAL A 66 -9.63 -11.53 -39.34
N MET A 67 -8.44 -10.93 -39.21
CA MET A 67 -7.82 -10.62 -37.92
C MET A 67 -8.70 -9.67 -37.11
N PHE A 68 -9.26 -8.62 -37.72
CA PHE A 68 -10.18 -7.72 -37.04
C PHE A 68 -11.41 -8.46 -36.50
N SER A 69 -12.03 -9.32 -37.33
CA SER A 69 -13.16 -10.15 -36.90
C SER A 69 -12.79 -11.10 -35.75
N ALA A 70 -11.60 -11.71 -35.80
CA ALA A 70 -11.10 -12.58 -34.73
C ALA A 70 -10.94 -11.85 -33.39
N LEU A 71 -10.43 -10.62 -33.42
CA LEU A 71 -10.27 -9.78 -32.22
C LEU A 71 -11.62 -9.42 -31.60
N VAL A 72 -12.57 -9.00 -32.44
CA VAL A 72 -13.92 -8.61 -31.99
C VAL A 72 -14.64 -9.78 -31.33
N LYS A 73 -14.63 -10.95 -31.98
CA LYS A 73 -15.30 -12.19 -31.52
C LYS A 73 -14.56 -12.95 -30.42
N ASP A 74 -13.43 -12.45 -29.95
CA ASP A 74 -12.61 -13.10 -28.91
C ASP A 74 -12.19 -14.53 -29.29
N ARG A 75 -11.57 -14.67 -30.47
CA ARG A 75 -11.04 -15.95 -31.00
C ARG A 75 -9.51 -16.01 -30.88
N PRO A 76 -8.93 -16.24 -29.68
CA PRO A 76 -7.48 -16.13 -29.46
C PRO A 76 -6.65 -17.16 -30.24
N LYS A 77 -7.17 -18.38 -30.44
CA LYS A 77 -6.48 -19.43 -31.20
C LYS A 77 -6.30 -19.04 -32.67
N PHE A 78 -7.31 -18.42 -33.29
CA PHE A 78 -7.22 -17.88 -34.65
C PHE A 78 -6.23 -16.70 -34.72
N VAL A 79 -6.23 -15.81 -33.73
CA VAL A 79 -5.25 -14.72 -33.66
C VAL A 79 -3.83 -15.28 -33.66
N ARG A 80 -3.55 -16.32 -32.84
CA ARG A 80 -2.25 -16.98 -32.81
C ARG A 80 -1.88 -17.60 -34.17
N LEU A 81 -2.80 -18.32 -34.79
CA LEU A 81 -2.62 -18.91 -36.13
C LEU A 81 -2.25 -17.85 -37.19
N PHE A 82 -2.92 -16.69 -37.16
CA PHE A 82 -2.62 -15.62 -38.11
C PHE A 82 -1.24 -14.98 -37.88
N LEU A 83 -0.79 -14.89 -36.62
CA LEU A 83 0.55 -14.41 -36.28
C LEU A 83 1.64 -15.38 -36.74
N GLU A 84 1.41 -16.69 -36.58
CA GLU A 84 2.33 -17.75 -37.03
C GLU A 84 2.45 -17.77 -38.57
N ASN A 85 1.37 -17.46 -39.28
CA ASN A 85 1.33 -17.41 -40.75
C ASN A 85 1.76 -16.06 -41.36
N GLY A 86 2.46 -15.20 -40.62
CA GLY A 86 3.15 -14.03 -41.18
C GLY A 86 2.42 -12.68 -41.10
N LEU A 87 1.31 -12.58 -40.33
CA LEU A 87 0.67 -11.29 -40.08
C LEU A 87 1.50 -10.44 -39.11
N ASN A 88 1.92 -9.26 -39.57
CA ASN A 88 2.63 -8.29 -38.72
C ASN A 88 1.64 -7.36 -38.00
N LEU A 89 1.46 -7.55 -36.69
CA LEU A 89 0.57 -6.72 -35.85
C LEU A 89 0.87 -5.22 -35.93
N ARG A 90 2.13 -4.82 -36.12
CA ARG A 90 2.46 -3.38 -36.21
C ARG A 90 2.00 -2.74 -37.49
N LYS A 91 1.93 -3.51 -38.59
CA LYS A 91 1.37 -3.04 -39.86
C LYS A 91 -0.15 -3.05 -39.85
N PHE A 92 -0.74 -4.02 -39.14
CA PHE A 92 -2.19 -4.16 -39.00
C PHE A 92 -2.80 -3.06 -38.11
N LEU A 93 -2.15 -2.69 -37.01
CA LEU A 93 -2.68 -1.72 -36.06
C LEU A 93 -2.49 -0.28 -36.54
N THR A 94 -3.38 0.15 -37.43
CA THR A 94 -3.55 1.56 -37.80
C THR A 94 -4.42 2.29 -36.78
N ASN A 95 -4.39 3.62 -36.80
CA ASN A 95 -5.25 4.43 -35.92
C ASN A 95 -6.73 4.18 -36.18
N ASP A 96 -7.12 3.88 -37.42
CA ASP A 96 -8.52 3.67 -37.82
C ASP A 96 -9.04 2.38 -37.20
N VAL A 97 -8.26 1.29 -37.31
CA VAL A 97 -8.57 -0.01 -36.69
C VAL A 97 -8.71 0.11 -35.18
N LEU A 98 -7.79 0.82 -34.51
CA LEU A 98 -7.87 1.05 -33.07
C LEU A 98 -9.09 1.90 -32.70
N THR A 99 -9.39 2.94 -33.48
CA THR A 99 -10.55 3.81 -33.26
C THR A 99 -11.85 3.00 -33.34
N GLU A 100 -11.98 2.13 -34.33
CA GLU A 100 -13.14 1.25 -34.50
C GLU A 100 -13.28 0.23 -33.36
N LEU A 101 -12.17 -0.37 -32.90
CA LEU A 101 -12.17 -1.29 -31.76
C LEU A 101 -12.62 -0.62 -30.45
N PHE A 102 -12.19 0.61 -30.19
CA PHE A 102 -12.53 1.35 -28.98
C PHE A 102 -13.89 2.08 -29.06
N SER A 103 -14.43 2.33 -30.26
CA SER A 103 -15.74 2.98 -30.44
C SER A 103 -16.89 1.98 -30.46
N ASN A 104 -16.83 1.00 -31.38
CA ASN A 104 -17.94 0.10 -31.68
C ASN A 104 -17.92 -1.16 -30.83
N ASN A 105 -16.72 -1.66 -30.53
CA ASN A 105 -16.52 -2.96 -29.88
C ASN A 105 -15.96 -2.84 -28.45
N PHE A 106 -16.26 -1.73 -27.76
CA PHE A 106 -15.87 -1.51 -26.37
C PHE A 106 -17.09 -1.36 -25.46
N SER A 107 -17.17 -2.21 -24.44
CA SER A 107 -18.30 -2.20 -23.50
C SER A 107 -18.48 -0.84 -22.81
N THR A 108 -19.70 -0.31 -22.88
CA THR A 108 -20.09 0.94 -22.20
C THR A 108 -20.00 0.82 -20.68
N LEU A 109 -20.25 -0.38 -20.14
CA LEU A 109 -20.09 -0.69 -18.72
C LEU A 109 -18.62 -0.56 -18.30
N VAL A 110 -17.70 -1.12 -19.08
CA VAL A 110 -16.26 -1.03 -18.82
C VAL A 110 -15.79 0.43 -18.85
N TYR A 111 -16.27 1.23 -19.82
CA TYR A 111 -15.96 2.66 -19.87
C TYR A 111 -16.46 3.41 -18.61
N ARG A 112 -17.68 3.09 -18.16
CA ARG A 112 -18.25 3.68 -16.94
C ARG A 112 -17.46 3.29 -15.70
N ASN A 113 -17.08 2.02 -15.58
CA ASN A 113 -16.24 1.52 -14.48
C ASN A 113 -14.87 2.21 -14.47
N LEU A 114 -14.25 2.41 -15.64
CA LEU A 114 -12.99 3.15 -15.76
C LEU A 114 -13.14 4.62 -15.34
N GLN A 115 -14.26 5.27 -15.68
CA GLN A 115 -14.54 6.64 -15.27
C GLN A 115 -14.76 6.75 -13.76
N ILE A 116 -15.48 5.80 -13.15
CA ILE A 116 -15.66 5.72 -11.69
C ILE A 116 -14.29 5.50 -11.03
N ALA A 117 -13.50 4.54 -11.53
CA ALA A 117 -12.15 4.25 -11.02
C ALA A 117 -11.26 5.51 -11.03
N LYS A 118 -11.24 6.25 -12.14
CA LYS A 118 -10.48 7.51 -12.24
C LYS A 118 -10.94 8.56 -11.22
N ASN A 119 -12.24 8.72 -11.02
CA ASN A 119 -12.76 9.74 -10.10
C ASN A 119 -12.53 9.35 -8.63
N SER A 120 -12.58 8.06 -8.33
CA SER A 120 -12.34 7.54 -6.98
C SER A 120 -10.85 7.52 -6.62
N TYR A 121 -9.98 7.21 -7.59
CA TYR A 121 -8.54 7.04 -7.39
C TYR A 121 -7.78 8.08 -8.23
N ASN A 122 -7.24 9.11 -7.56
CA ASN A 122 -6.38 10.15 -8.17
C ASN A 122 -5.03 9.58 -8.62
N ASP A 123 -5.05 8.76 -9.66
CA ASP A 123 -3.92 8.00 -10.19
C ASP A 123 -3.57 8.49 -11.61
N ALA A 124 -2.26 8.68 -11.83
CA ALA A 124 -1.71 9.14 -13.10
C ALA A 124 -1.94 8.12 -14.23
N LEU A 125 -1.78 6.82 -13.94
CA LEU A 125 -1.94 5.76 -14.93
C LEU A 125 -3.41 5.61 -15.34
N LEU A 126 -4.34 5.61 -14.40
CA LEU A 126 -5.78 5.57 -14.71
C LEU A 126 -6.20 6.81 -15.49
N THR A 127 -5.66 7.99 -15.17
CA THR A 127 -5.92 9.20 -15.94
C THR A 127 -5.37 9.11 -17.36
N PHE A 128 -4.17 8.54 -17.52
CA PHE A 128 -3.55 8.29 -18.82
C PHE A 128 -4.38 7.31 -19.66
N VAL A 129 -4.75 6.16 -19.10
CA VAL A 129 -5.56 5.14 -19.78
C VAL A 129 -6.97 5.66 -20.08
N TRP A 130 -7.58 6.41 -19.17
CA TRP A 130 -8.87 7.04 -19.45
C TRP A 130 -8.77 8.08 -20.58
N LYS A 131 -7.72 8.91 -20.61
CA LYS A 131 -7.48 9.85 -21.72
C LYS A 131 -7.26 9.10 -23.03
N LEU A 132 -6.54 7.98 -23.02
CA LEU A 132 -6.34 7.09 -24.15
C LEU A 132 -7.69 6.62 -24.72
N VAL A 133 -8.51 5.98 -23.89
CA VAL A 133 -9.81 5.44 -24.30
C VAL A 133 -10.77 6.55 -24.74
N ALA A 134 -10.76 7.69 -24.05
CA ALA A 134 -11.59 8.84 -24.39
C ALA A 134 -11.19 9.47 -25.73
N ASN A 135 -9.90 9.51 -26.07
CA ASN A 135 -9.43 10.04 -27.34
C ASN A 135 -9.86 9.16 -28.52
N PHE A 136 -9.70 7.83 -28.42
CA PHE A 136 -10.16 6.90 -29.47
C PHE A 136 -11.69 6.95 -29.64
N ARG A 137 -12.48 6.99 -28.55
CA ARG A 137 -13.95 7.18 -28.65
C ARG A 137 -14.36 8.53 -29.23
N ARG A 138 -13.57 9.59 -29.04
CA ARG A 138 -13.85 10.93 -29.58
C ARG A 138 -13.47 11.06 -31.05
N GLY A 139 -12.42 10.37 -31.51
CA GLY A 139 -12.00 10.35 -32.92
C GLY A 139 -13.14 9.96 -33.85
N TYR A 140 -13.84 8.88 -33.53
CA TYR A 140 -15.05 8.42 -34.25
C TYR A 140 -16.14 9.50 -34.35
N ARG A 141 -16.35 10.28 -33.29
CA ARG A 141 -17.40 11.32 -33.25
C ARG A 141 -17.07 12.58 -34.07
N LYS A 142 -15.80 12.77 -34.44
CA LYS A 142 -15.33 13.88 -35.31
C LYS A 142 -15.49 13.53 -36.79
N GLU A 143 -15.28 12.27 -37.18
CA GLU A 143 -15.47 11.83 -38.58
C GLU A 143 -16.92 11.96 -39.05
N ASP A 144 -17.89 11.58 -38.20
CA ASP A 144 -19.33 11.76 -38.46
C ASP A 144 -19.75 13.24 -38.61
N ARG A 145 -18.96 14.18 -38.08
CA ARG A 145 -19.23 15.63 -38.22
C ARG A 145 -18.47 16.28 -39.37
N SER A 146 -17.44 15.63 -39.93
CA SER A 146 -16.61 16.20 -41.00
C SER A 146 -17.26 16.22 -42.39
N SER A 147 -18.52 15.77 -42.51
CA SER A 147 -19.35 16.03 -43.70
C SER A 147 -20.04 17.42 -43.66
N ARG A 148 -19.79 18.25 -42.64
CA ARG A 148 -20.14 19.68 -42.64
C ARG A 148 -19.05 20.55 -42.03
N GLU A 149 -18.37 21.23 -42.95
CA GLU A 149 -17.62 22.48 -42.81
C GLU A 149 -16.20 22.45 -42.24
N ASP A 150 -15.36 23.19 -42.97
CA ASP A 150 -13.92 23.20 -43.03
C ASP A 150 -13.21 23.93 -41.88
N LEU A 151 -11.89 23.69 -41.83
CA LEU A 151 -10.84 24.60 -41.35
C LEU A 151 -10.84 24.93 -39.85
N ASP A 152 -10.10 24.12 -39.08
CA ASP A 152 -9.08 24.66 -38.19
C ASP A 152 -7.95 23.64 -37.96
N ILE A 153 -6.76 24.03 -38.42
CA ILE A 153 -5.49 23.34 -38.22
C ILE A 153 -5.09 23.56 -36.76
N GLU A 154 -5.47 22.63 -35.88
CA GLU A 154 -4.73 22.34 -34.66
C GLU A 154 -4.13 20.93 -34.80
N PHE A 155 -2.95 20.87 -35.42
CA PHE A 155 -1.97 19.82 -35.13
C PHE A 155 -1.53 19.96 -33.67
N GLN A 156 -2.39 19.54 -32.74
CA GLN A 156 -2.06 19.51 -31.32
C GLN A 156 -2.07 18.06 -30.83
N ASP A 157 -0.86 17.52 -30.81
CA ASP A 157 -0.40 16.27 -30.22
C ASP A 157 -1.11 15.01 -30.71
N VAL A 158 -0.55 14.43 -31.76
CA VAL A 158 -0.51 12.97 -31.94
C VAL A 158 -0.10 12.37 -30.59
N SER A 159 -1.08 11.88 -29.84
CA SER A 159 -0.85 11.45 -28.45
C SER A 159 0.31 10.45 -28.42
N PRO A 160 1.21 10.50 -27.42
CA PRO A 160 2.38 9.60 -27.34
C PRO A 160 2.01 8.10 -27.41
N ILE A 161 0.74 7.79 -27.20
CA ILE A 161 0.10 6.47 -27.29
C ILE A 161 0.10 5.91 -28.72
N THR A 162 -0.03 6.74 -29.76
CA THR A 162 -0.01 6.26 -31.17
C THR A 162 1.38 5.77 -31.58
N ARG A 163 2.43 6.05 -30.80
CA ARG A 163 3.77 5.49 -31.02
C ARG A 163 3.86 4.01 -30.66
N HIS A 164 2.92 3.49 -29.84
CA HIS A 164 2.91 2.10 -29.39
C HIS A 164 1.54 1.43 -29.57
N PRO A 165 1.14 1.12 -30.83
CA PRO A 165 -0.18 0.58 -31.13
C PRO A 165 -0.48 -0.76 -30.44
N LEU A 166 0.55 -1.61 -30.26
CA LEU A 166 0.43 -2.91 -29.58
C LEU A 166 -0.03 -2.79 -28.12
N GLN A 167 0.42 -1.76 -27.42
CA GLN A 167 0.04 -1.55 -26.02
C GLN A 167 -1.39 -1.05 -25.91
N ALA A 168 -1.86 -0.23 -26.86
CA ALA A 168 -3.26 0.18 -26.92
C ALA A 168 -4.17 -1.04 -27.13
N LEU A 169 -3.80 -1.96 -28.04
CA LEU A 169 -4.53 -3.22 -28.23
C LEU A 169 -4.49 -4.11 -26.96
N PHE A 170 -3.35 -4.18 -26.29
CA PHE A 170 -3.21 -4.93 -25.05
C PHE A 170 -4.12 -4.37 -23.94
N ILE A 171 -4.11 -3.05 -23.73
CA ILE A 171 -5.00 -2.37 -22.79
C ILE A 171 -6.47 -2.63 -23.15
N TRP A 172 -6.84 -2.60 -24.43
CA TRP A 172 -8.19 -2.92 -24.89
C TRP A 172 -8.64 -4.33 -24.48
N ALA A 173 -7.77 -5.32 -24.66
CA ALA A 173 -8.06 -6.72 -24.30
C ALA A 173 -8.20 -6.90 -22.77
N ILE A 174 -7.32 -6.24 -22.00
CA ILE A 174 -7.33 -6.29 -20.52
C ILE A 174 -8.60 -5.65 -19.96
N LEU A 175 -8.95 -4.44 -20.41
CA LEU A 175 -10.10 -3.70 -19.89
C LEU A 175 -11.41 -4.48 -20.08
N GLN A 176 -11.48 -5.31 -21.12
CA GLN A 176 -12.64 -6.16 -21.41
C GLN A 176 -12.57 -7.58 -20.80
N ASN A 177 -11.56 -7.86 -19.98
CA ASN A 177 -11.36 -9.16 -19.33
C ASN A 177 -11.19 -10.35 -20.29
N LYS A 178 -10.62 -10.13 -21.50
CA LYS A 178 -10.35 -11.20 -22.48
C LYS A 178 -9.05 -11.94 -22.14
N LYS A 179 -9.14 -12.93 -21.25
CA LYS A 179 -7.97 -13.65 -20.65
C LYS A 179 -7.02 -14.21 -21.71
N GLU A 180 -7.47 -15.14 -22.55
CA GLU A 180 -6.59 -15.82 -23.51
C GLU A 180 -6.11 -14.90 -24.64
N LEU A 181 -6.96 -13.97 -25.10
CA LEU A 181 -6.56 -13.00 -26.10
C LEU A 181 -5.47 -12.04 -25.59
N SER A 182 -5.61 -11.56 -24.35
CA SER A 182 -4.63 -10.68 -23.75
C SER A 182 -3.24 -11.33 -23.64
N LYS A 183 -3.17 -12.66 -23.40
CA LYS A 183 -1.92 -13.43 -23.35
C LYS A 183 -1.20 -13.46 -24.71
N VAL A 184 -1.94 -13.77 -25.79
CA VAL A 184 -1.37 -13.79 -27.15
C VAL A 184 -0.85 -12.41 -27.55
N ILE A 185 -1.57 -11.35 -27.22
CA ILE A 185 -1.13 -9.97 -27.49
C ILE A 185 0.11 -9.64 -26.66
N TRP A 186 0.15 -10.03 -25.38
CA TRP A 186 1.25 -9.75 -24.47
C TRP A 186 2.58 -10.33 -24.96
N GLU A 187 2.59 -11.54 -25.51
CA GLU A 187 3.78 -12.18 -26.10
C GLU A 187 4.41 -11.33 -27.21
N GLN A 188 3.63 -10.49 -27.89
CA GLN A 188 4.07 -9.63 -28.99
C GLN A 188 4.44 -8.20 -28.52
N THR A 189 4.15 -7.85 -27.27
CA THR A 189 4.43 -6.51 -26.73
C THR A 189 5.92 -6.30 -26.45
N ARG A 190 6.39 -5.04 -26.60
CA ARG A 190 7.72 -4.64 -26.12
C ARG A 190 7.63 -4.27 -24.65
N GLY A 191 8.59 -4.76 -23.84
CA GLY A 191 8.64 -4.49 -22.40
C GLY A 191 7.63 -5.33 -21.61
N CYS A 192 7.73 -6.64 -21.71
CA CYS A 192 6.74 -7.59 -21.19
C CYS A 192 6.56 -7.50 -19.66
N THR A 193 7.63 -7.24 -18.89
CA THR A 193 7.54 -7.06 -17.43
C THR A 193 6.65 -5.88 -17.06
N LEU A 194 6.93 -4.70 -17.63
CA LEU A 194 6.17 -3.49 -17.35
C LEU A 194 4.73 -3.60 -17.83
N ALA A 195 4.51 -4.22 -19.00
CA ALA A 195 3.17 -4.48 -19.51
C ALA A 195 2.35 -5.38 -18.57
N ALA A 196 2.96 -6.45 -18.04
CA ALA A 196 2.31 -7.34 -17.09
C ALA A 196 1.97 -6.64 -15.76
N LEU A 197 2.87 -5.82 -15.21
CA LEU A 197 2.60 -5.03 -14.01
C LEU A 197 1.52 -3.96 -14.24
N GLY A 198 1.55 -3.28 -15.39
CA GLY A 198 0.50 -2.36 -15.81
C GLY A 198 -0.86 -3.04 -15.95
N ALA A 199 -0.89 -4.28 -16.45
CA ALA A 199 -2.08 -5.12 -16.53
C ALA A 199 -2.61 -5.48 -15.13
N SER A 200 -1.73 -5.96 -14.24
CA SER A 200 -2.07 -6.27 -12.84
C SER A 200 -2.73 -5.06 -12.16
N LYS A 201 -2.12 -3.88 -12.29
CA LYS A 201 -2.65 -2.63 -11.73
C LYS A 201 -4.05 -2.31 -12.25
N LEU A 202 -4.23 -2.34 -13.57
CA LEU A 202 -5.52 -2.03 -14.20
C LEU A 202 -6.62 -3.02 -13.78
N LEU A 203 -6.29 -4.31 -13.74
CA LEU A 203 -7.25 -5.34 -13.34
C LEU A 203 -7.63 -5.26 -11.86
N LYS A 204 -6.66 -5.09 -10.96
CA LYS A 204 -6.92 -4.91 -9.51
C LYS A 204 -7.74 -3.65 -9.22
N THR A 205 -7.46 -2.54 -9.91
CA THR A 205 -8.23 -1.29 -9.75
C THR A 205 -9.64 -1.40 -10.33
N LEU A 206 -9.83 -2.09 -11.45
CA LEU A 206 -11.15 -2.36 -12.01
C LEU A 206 -11.96 -3.34 -11.15
N ALA A 207 -11.35 -4.38 -10.59
CA ALA A 207 -12.01 -5.34 -9.72
C ALA A 207 -12.66 -4.66 -8.51
N LYS A 208 -11.99 -3.65 -7.91
CA LYS A 208 -12.51 -2.85 -6.79
C LYS A 208 -13.76 -2.01 -7.13
N VAL A 209 -14.01 -1.73 -8.41
CA VAL A 209 -15.11 -0.88 -8.88
C VAL A 209 -16.27 -1.72 -9.44
N LYS A 210 -16.04 -3.01 -9.75
CA LYS A 210 -17.08 -3.92 -10.21
C LYS A 210 -18.06 -4.22 -9.07
N ASN A 211 -19.35 -4.16 -9.38
CA ASN A 211 -20.40 -4.54 -8.43
C ASN A 211 -20.55 -6.07 -8.32
N ASP A 212 -20.25 -6.81 -9.40
CA ASP A 212 -20.36 -8.27 -9.43
C ASP A 212 -19.13 -8.93 -8.82
N ILE A 213 -19.33 -9.66 -7.71
CA ILE A 213 -18.26 -10.35 -6.96
C ILE A 213 -17.53 -11.38 -7.84
N ASN A 214 -18.27 -12.15 -8.64
CA ASN A 214 -17.67 -13.16 -9.53
C ASN A 214 -16.78 -12.51 -10.60
N ALA A 215 -17.27 -11.47 -11.27
CA ALA A 215 -16.51 -10.75 -12.29
C ALA A 215 -15.33 -9.95 -11.70
N ALA A 216 -15.42 -9.52 -10.44
CA ALA A 216 -14.31 -8.94 -9.70
C ALA A 216 -13.24 -10.00 -9.40
N GLY A 217 -13.66 -11.18 -8.91
CA GLY A 217 -12.78 -12.32 -8.63
C GLY A 217 -12.02 -12.80 -9.87
N GLU A 218 -12.69 -12.95 -11.02
CA GLU A 218 -12.04 -13.33 -12.28
C GLU A 218 -10.96 -12.33 -12.72
N SER A 219 -11.22 -11.03 -12.57
CA SER A 219 -10.23 -10.01 -12.91
C SER A 219 -9.07 -9.99 -11.92
N GLU A 220 -9.31 -10.27 -10.64
CA GLU A 220 -8.26 -10.39 -9.63
C GLU A 220 -7.38 -11.64 -9.86
N GLU A 221 -7.98 -12.77 -10.24
CA GLU A 221 -7.25 -13.97 -10.65
C GLU A 221 -6.36 -13.69 -11.86
N LEU A 222 -6.90 -13.02 -12.89
CA LEU A 222 -6.14 -12.63 -14.06
C LEU A 222 -5.00 -11.66 -13.72
N ALA A 223 -5.22 -10.74 -12.78
CA ALA A 223 -4.17 -9.82 -12.31
C ALA A 223 -3.02 -10.58 -11.64
N ASN A 224 -3.34 -11.55 -10.78
CA ASN A 224 -2.35 -12.37 -10.09
C ASN A 224 -1.58 -13.28 -11.07
N GLU A 225 -2.23 -13.76 -12.15
CA GLU A 225 -1.54 -14.49 -13.23
C GLU A 225 -0.50 -13.60 -13.94
N TYR A 226 -0.84 -12.33 -14.22
CA TYR A 226 0.09 -11.37 -14.81
C TYR A 226 1.23 -10.99 -13.85
N GLU A 227 0.95 -10.85 -12.56
CA GLU A 227 1.99 -10.65 -11.52
C GLU A 227 2.98 -11.82 -11.52
N THR A 228 2.48 -13.05 -11.54
CA THR A 228 3.31 -14.27 -11.59
C THR A 228 4.20 -14.30 -12.85
N ARG A 229 3.63 -13.99 -14.02
CA ARG A 229 4.40 -13.90 -15.28
C ARG A 229 5.48 -12.81 -15.25
N ALA A 230 5.19 -11.68 -14.61
CA ALA A 230 6.17 -10.61 -14.43
C ALA A 230 7.35 -11.05 -13.56
N VAL A 231 7.07 -11.80 -12.48
CA VAL A 231 8.08 -12.40 -11.60
C VAL A 231 8.97 -13.38 -12.37
N GLU A 232 8.37 -14.30 -13.12
CA GLU A 232 9.10 -15.31 -13.91
C GLU A 232 10.02 -14.64 -14.93
N LEU A 233 9.51 -13.70 -15.72
CA LEU A 233 10.30 -13.01 -16.75
C LEU A 233 11.44 -12.18 -16.15
N PHE A 234 11.18 -11.49 -15.03
CA PHE A 234 12.25 -10.76 -14.34
C PHE A 234 13.30 -11.69 -13.74
N THR A 235 12.90 -12.89 -13.28
CA THR A 235 13.84 -13.87 -12.74
C THR A 235 14.82 -14.32 -13.82
N GLU A 236 14.33 -14.54 -15.04
CA GLU A 236 15.16 -14.92 -16.19
C GLU A 236 16.04 -13.77 -16.69
N CYS A 237 15.53 -12.54 -16.68
CA CYS A 237 16.34 -11.36 -16.99
C CYS A 237 17.47 -11.18 -15.97
N TYR A 238 17.18 -11.38 -14.68
CA TYR A 238 18.13 -11.24 -13.60
C TYR A 238 19.17 -12.36 -13.58
N SER A 239 18.80 -13.61 -13.92
CA SER A 239 19.75 -14.71 -14.05
C SER A 239 20.74 -14.51 -15.21
N SER A 240 20.29 -13.84 -16.27
CA SER A 240 21.10 -13.53 -17.45
C SER A 240 22.09 -12.39 -17.21
N ASP A 241 21.61 -11.24 -16.71
CA ASP A 241 22.44 -10.07 -16.40
C ASP A 241 21.82 -9.26 -15.25
N GLU A 242 22.46 -9.32 -14.08
CA GLU A 242 22.00 -8.62 -12.88
C GLU A 242 21.97 -7.10 -13.06
N ASP A 243 22.99 -6.51 -13.71
CA ASP A 243 23.14 -5.06 -13.79
C ASP A 243 22.16 -4.46 -14.80
N LEU A 244 21.90 -5.15 -15.92
CA LEU A 244 20.90 -4.73 -16.89
C LEU A 244 19.47 -4.90 -16.33
N ALA A 245 19.20 -5.99 -15.60
CA ALA A 245 17.92 -6.21 -14.94
C ALA A 245 17.61 -5.13 -13.88
N GLU A 246 18.62 -4.65 -13.15
CA GLU A 246 18.45 -3.53 -12.22
C GLU A 246 18.11 -2.21 -12.93
N GLN A 247 18.69 -1.96 -14.10
CA GLN A 247 18.33 -0.79 -14.91
C GLN A 247 16.89 -0.87 -15.43
N LEU A 248 16.41 -2.07 -15.75
CA LEU A 248 15.02 -2.30 -16.18
C LEU A 248 14.00 -1.86 -15.10
N LEU A 249 14.31 -2.04 -13.82
CA LEU A 249 13.41 -1.64 -12.72
C LEU A 249 13.17 -0.12 -12.65
N VAL A 250 14.19 0.66 -13.00
CA VAL A 250 14.17 2.14 -12.92
C VAL A 250 13.80 2.77 -14.26
N TYR A 251 13.80 2.00 -15.35
CA TYR A 251 13.47 2.49 -16.67
C TYR A 251 12.02 3.00 -16.74
N THR A 252 11.86 4.27 -17.10
CA THR A 252 10.56 4.93 -17.29
C THR A 252 10.06 4.70 -18.71
N CYS A 253 8.80 4.29 -18.86
CA CYS A 253 8.22 4.05 -20.18
C CYS A 253 7.11 5.05 -20.53
N GLU A 254 7.27 5.78 -21.65
CA GLU A 254 6.26 6.75 -22.14
C GLU A 254 4.90 6.08 -22.40
N ALA A 255 4.92 4.81 -22.81
CA ALA A 255 3.77 3.94 -23.01
C ALA A 255 2.77 3.88 -21.86
N TRP A 256 3.28 3.93 -20.64
CA TRP A 256 2.52 3.74 -19.40
C TRP A 256 2.46 5.04 -18.58
N GLY A 257 2.49 6.18 -19.26
CA GLY A 257 2.43 7.50 -18.62
C GLY A 257 3.74 7.95 -17.97
N GLY A 258 4.88 7.32 -18.31
CA GLY A 258 6.19 7.65 -17.76
C GLY A 258 6.55 6.91 -16.47
N SER A 259 5.70 6.01 -15.99
CA SER A 259 5.97 5.19 -14.80
C SER A 259 7.09 4.17 -15.04
N ASN A 260 7.78 3.79 -13.96
CA ASN A 260 8.75 2.70 -13.95
C ASN A 260 8.13 1.39 -13.39
N CYS A 261 8.87 0.27 -13.50
CA CYS A 261 8.38 -1.04 -13.05
C CYS A 261 8.07 -1.06 -11.54
N LEU A 262 8.92 -0.43 -10.72
CA LEU A 262 8.76 -0.40 -9.26
C LEU A 262 7.54 0.40 -8.82
N GLU A 263 7.31 1.56 -9.42
CA GLU A 263 6.13 2.40 -9.18
C GLU A 263 4.85 1.64 -9.52
N LEU A 264 4.79 1.00 -10.69
CA LEU A 264 3.60 0.24 -11.08
C LEU A 264 3.33 -0.94 -10.15
N ALA A 265 4.36 -1.73 -9.81
CA ALA A 265 4.21 -2.86 -8.90
C ALA A 265 3.72 -2.41 -7.51
N VAL A 266 4.23 -1.28 -7.00
CA VAL A 266 3.86 -0.76 -5.69
C VAL A 266 2.45 -0.17 -5.69
N GLU A 267 2.09 0.58 -6.73
CA GLU A 267 0.74 1.12 -6.90
C GLU A 267 -0.30 0.01 -7.13
N ALA A 268 0.09 -1.10 -7.77
CA ALA A 268 -0.73 -2.30 -7.94
C ALA A 268 -0.81 -3.18 -6.68
N THR A 269 0.01 -2.92 -5.66
CA THR A 269 0.19 -3.78 -4.48
C THR A 269 0.64 -5.21 -4.83
N ASP A 270 1.52 -5.35 -5.82
CA ASP A 270 2.12 -6.62 -6.28
C ASP A 270 3.21 -7.09 -5.30
N GLN A 271 2.80 -7.80 -4.25
CA GLN A 271 3.70 -8.24 -3.18
C GLN A 271 4.71 -9.29 -3.65
N GLN A 272 4.33 -10.18 -4.57
CA GLN A 272 5.19 -11.26 -5.04
C GLN A 272 6.33 -10.70 -5.89
N PHE A 273 6.02 -9.74 -6.77
CA PHE A 273 7.01 -9.04 -7.58
C PHE A 273 8.05 -8.31 -6.74
N ILE A 274 7.61 -7.53 -5.74
CA ILE A 274 8.55 -6.80 -4.86
C ILE A 274 9.34 -7.75 -3.96
N ALA A 275 8.77 -8.90 -3.58
CA ALA A 275 9.45 -9.89 -2.74
C ALA A 275 10.56 -10.68 -3.48
N GLN A 276 10.65 -10.54 -4.80
CA GLN A 276 11.63 -11.22 -5.63
C GLN A 276 13.08 -10.91 -5.22
N PRO A 277 14.00 -11.90 -5.22
CA PRO A 277 15.38 -11.71 -4.79
C PRO A 277 16.14 -10.59 -5.53
N GLY A 278 15.95 -10.46 -6.85
CA GLY A 278 16.61 -9.42 -7.65
C GLY A 278 16.17 -8.00 -7.26
N VAL A 279 14.87 -7.78 -7.10
CA VAL A 279 14.31 -6.50 -6.60
C VAL A 279 14.82 -6.21 -5.18
N GLN A 280 14.86 -7.22 -4.30
CA GLN A 280 15.37 -7.07 -2.94
C GLN A 280 16.88 -6.81 -2.90
N ASN A 281 17.66 -7.33 -3.85
CA ASN A 281 19.07 -7.00 -4.00
C ASN A 281 19.21 -5.52 -4.39
N PHE A 282 18.48 -5.07 -5.41
CA PHE A 282 18.44 -3.66 -5.83
C PHE A 282 18.10 -2.73 -4.65
N LEU A 283 17.03 -3.01 -3.90
CA LEU A 283 16.65 -2.23 -2.72
C LEU A 283 17.73 -2.28 -1.62
N SER A 284 18.45 -3.39 -1.48
CA SER A 284 19.60 -3.49 -0.57
C SER A 284 20.77 -2.64 -1.02
N LYS A 285 21.08 -2.62 -2.33
CA LYS A 285 22.11 -1.77 -2.92
C LYS A 285 21.78 -0.30 -2.65
N GLN A 286 20.52 0.10 -2.81
CA GLN A 286 20.05 1.45 -2.53
C GLN A 286 20.09 1.80 -1.02
N TRP A 287 19.71 0.86 -0.16
CA TRP A 287 19.68 1.06 1.31
C TRP A 287 21.06 1.26 1.94
N TYR A 288 22.05 0.45 1.53
CA TYR A 288 23.42 0.56 2.03
C TYR A 288 24.26 1.59 1.26
N GLY A 289 23.81 2.00 0.07
CA GLY A 289 24.52 2.94 -0.79
C GLY A 289 25.86 2.39 -1.26
N GLU A 290 26.94 3.13 -0.98
CA GLU A 290 28.31 2.77 -1.36
C GLU A 290 28.96 1.69 -0.45
N ILE A 291 28.32 1.35 0.67
CA ILE A 291 28.78 0.30 1.59
C ILE A 291 28.52 -1.08 0.96
N SER A 292 29.48 -2.01 1.09
CA SER A 292 29.31 -3.38 0.61
C SER A 292 28.26 -4.14 1.45
N ARG A 293 27.49 -5.01 0.79
CA ARG A 293 26.46 -5.84 1.45
C ARG A 293 27.05 -6.87 2.42
N ASP A 294 28.32 -7.25 2.25
CA ASP A 294 28.98 -8.27 3.06
C ASP A 294 29.32 -7.79 4.48
N THR A 295 29.23 -6.48 4.73
CA THR A 295 29.50 -5.94 6.06
C THR A 295 28.34 -6.25 7.00
N LYS A 296 28.59 -7.07 8.02
CA LYS A 296 27.60 -7.38 9.06
C LYS A 296 27.12 -6.09 9.76
N ASN A 297 25.80 -5.98 10.01
CA ASN A 297 25.17 -4.78 10.59
C ASN A 297 25.82 -4.32 11.90
N TRP A 298 26.24 -5.24 12.77
CA TRP A 298 26.90 -4.88 14.04
C TRP A 298 28.21 -4.11 13.83
N LYS A 299 28.95 -4.37 12.74
CA LYS A 299 30.17 -3.63 12.40
C LYS A 299 29.84 -2.17 12.07
N ILE A 300 28.74 -1.94 11.35
CA ILE A 300 28.26 -0.61 10.99
C ILE A 300 27.84 0.16 12.25
N ILE A 301 27.09 -0.49 13.15
CA ILE A 301 26.66 0.11 14.43
C ILE A 301 27.88 0.43 15.31
N LEU A 302 28.89 -0.44 15.37
CA LEU A 302 30.12 -0.14 16.11
C LEU A 302 30.86 1.07 15.53
N CYS A 303 30.95 1.16 14.19
CA CYS A 303 31.56 2.30 13.50
C CYS A 303 30.76 3.60 13.66
N LEU A 304 29.46 3.51 13.94
CA LEU A 304 28.61 4.66 14.20
C LEU A 304 29.02 5.36 15.52
N PHE A 305 29.31 4.60 16.57
CA PHE A 305 29.80 5.14 17.84
C PHE A 305 31.32 5.45 17.82
N LEU A 306 32.09 4.69 17.05
CA LEU A 306 33.54 4.81 16.94
C LEU A 306 33.95 5.23 15.52
N ILE A 307 33.71 6.51 15.19
CA ILE A 307 33.97 7.11 13.87
C ILE A 307 35.39 6.81 13.32
N PRO A 308 36.48 6.84 14.13
CA PRO A 308 37.82 6.53 13.60
C PRO A 308 37.97 5.14 12.96
N LEU A 309 37.15 4.15 13.34
CA LEU A 309 37.23 2.78 12.81
C LEU A 309 36.84 2.66 11.33
N VAL A 310 36.09 3.63 10.80
CA VAL A 310 35.75 3.69 9.35
C VAL A 310 37.02 3.86 8.52
N GLY A 311 37.95 4.69 8.97
CA GLY A 311 39.24 4.92 8.31
C GLY A 311 40.21 3.73 8.41
N CYS A 312 40.05 2.89 9.44
CA CYS A 312 40.87 1.69 9.66
C CYS A 312 40.49 0.50 8.75
N GLY A 313 39.51 0.66 7.86
CA GLY A 313 39.11 -0.39 6.91
C GLY A 313 38.19 -1.46 7.49
N PHE A 314 37.52 -1.19 8.62
CA PHE A 314 36.58 -2.12 9.23
C PHE A 314 35.29 -2.32 8.40
N VAL A 315 34.98 -1.34 7.53
CA VAL A 315 33.86 -1.34 6.58
C VAL A 315 34.39 -1.50 5.15
N SER A 316 33.81 -2.43 4.40
CA SER A 316 34.11 -2.63 2.98
C SER A 316 33.20 -1.74 2.12
N PHE A 317 33.78 -1.03 1.15
CA PHE A 317 33.06 -0.17 0.21
C PHE A 317 33.09 -0.77 -1.19
N ARG A 318 32.02 -0.56 -1.98
CA ARG A 318 31.87 -1.13 -3.32
C ARG A 318 32.88 -0.55 -4.33
N LYS A 319 33.12 0.76 -4.27
CA LYS A 319 34.13 1.45 -5.08
C LYS A 319 35.31 1.85 -4.21
N LYS A 320 36.53 1.61 -4.69
CA LYS A 320 37.77 2.05 -4.01
C LYS A 320 38.42 3.18 -4.84
N PRO A 321 38.48 4.42 -4.36
CA PRO A 321 39.21 5.49 -5.06
C PRO A 321 40.72 5.22 -5.04
N MET A 322 41.42 5.58 -6.12
CA MET A 322 42.85 5.33 -6.31
C MET A 322 43.74 6.01 -5.24
N ASP A 323 43.40 7.23 -4.79
CA ASP A 323 44.27 8.04 -3.90
C ASP A 323 44.00 7.84 -2.39
N ARG A 324 45.04 7.71 -1.56
CA ARG A 324 44.94 7.38 -0.10
C ARG A 324 44.26 8.46 0.77
N HIS A 325 44.59 9.74 0.60
CA HIS A 325 43.97 10.83 1.39
C HIS A 325 42.53 11.11 0.95
N ARG A 326 42.28 11.12 -0.36
CA ARG A 326 40.92 11.23 -0.89
C ARG A 326 40.07 10.02 -0.52
N ARG A 327 40.67 8.83 -0.37
CA ARG A 327 39.99 7.62 0.10
C ARG A 327 39.43 7.78 1.51
N LEU A 328 40.19 8.33 2.46
CA LEU A 328 39.67 8.51 3.83
C LEU A 328 38.48 9.48 3.85
N ILE A 329 38.63 10.66 3.25
CA ILE A 329 37.56 11.68 3.19
C ILE A 329 36.34 11.13 2.45
N TRP A 330 36.55 10.46 1.32
CA TRP A 330 35.49 9.84 0.55
C TRP A 330 34.81 8.70 1.33
N SER A 331 35.56 7.85 2.05
CA SER A 331 35.01 6.78 2.89
C SER A 331 34.15 7.34 4.01
N TYR A 332 34.57 8.43 4.66
CA TYR A 332 33.74 9.12 5.65
C TYR A 332 32.47 9.71 5.05
N LEU A 333 32.59 10.43 3.93
CA LEU A 333 31.43 10.98 3.23
C LEU A 333 30.46 9.88 2.79
N ALA A 334 30.96 8.85 2.11
CA ALA A 334 30.19 7.70 1.65
C ALA A 334 29.45 6.99 2.80
N PHE A 335 30.10 6.85 3.96
CA PHE A 335 29.50 6.27 5.15
C PHE A 335 28.35 7.13 5.69
N PHE A 336 28.56 8.43 5.90
CA PHE A 336 27.51 9.33 6.41
C PHE A 336 26.40 9.63 5.41
N THR A 337 26.65 9.45 4.10
CA THR A 337 25.61 9.57 3.06
C THR A 337 24.74 8.32 2.91
N SER A 338 25.09 7.21 3.55
CA SER A 338 24.33 5.95 3.45
C SER A 338 22.98 6.05 4.17
N PRO A 339 21.85 5.72 3.52
CA PRO A 339 20.52 5.76 4.15
C PRO A 339 20.43 4.94 5.43
N PHE A 340 21.05 3.76 5.47
CA PHE A 340 21.07 2.91 6.67
C PHE A 340 21.76 3.56 7.87
N VAL A 341 22.85 4.30 7.63
CA VAL A 341 23.58 5.01 8.69
C VAL A 341 22.75 6.18 9.21
N VAL A 342 22.10 6.92 8.30
CA VAL A 342 21.17 8.03 8.65
C VAL A 342 20.00 7.49 9.48
N PHE A 343 19.38 6.38 9.06
CA PHE A 343 18.34 5.70 9.82
C PHE A 343 18.82 5.31 11.21
N SER A 344 19.98 4.64 11.31
CA SER A 344 20.52 4.18 12.59
C SER A 344 20.78 5.33 13.56
N TRP A 345 21.33 6.45 13.06
CA TRP A 345 21.49 7.66 13.86
C TRP A 345 20.16 8.24 14.31
N ASN A 346 19.15 8.31 13.44
CA ASN A 346 17.82 8.79 13.81
C ASN A 346 17.20 7.94 14.93
N VAL A 347 17.34 6.61 14.89
CA VAL A 347 16.86 5.74 15.98
C VAL A 347 17.57 6.04 17.29
N VAL A 348 18.90 6.15 17.27
CA VAL A 348 19.69 6.44 18.48
C VAL A 348 19.32 7.81 19.07
N PHE A 349 19.23 8.86 18.24
CA PHE A 349 18.85 10.19 18.70
C PHE A 349 17.40 10.25 19.18
N TYR A 350 16.48 9.47 18.59
CA TYR A 350 15.10 9.41 19.03
C TYR A 350 14.97 8.71 20.40
N ILE A 351 15.69 7.62 20.64
CA ILE A 351 15.76 6.98 21.96
C ILE A 351 16.38 7.94 22.99
N ALA A 352 17.44 8.66 22.63
CA ALA A 352 18.04 9.66 23.51
C ALA A 352 17.07 10.81 23.83
N PHE A 353 16.27 11.25 22.85
CA PHE A 353 15.19 12.23 23.04
C PHE A 353 14.15 11.74 24.05
N LEU A 354 13.69 10.49 23.95
CA LEU A 354 12.74 9.92 24.90
C LEU A 354 13.32 9.79 26.31
N LEU A 355 14.59 9.40 26.43
CA LEU A 355 15.28 9.36 27.72
C LEU A 355 15.42 10.76 28.34
N LEU A 356 15.75 11.77 27.53
CA LEU A 356 15.78 13.16 27.96
C LEU A 356 14.39 13.64 28.39
N PHE A 357 13.34 13.30 27.64
CA PHE A 357 11.97 13.67 27.99
C PHE A 357 11.54 13.03 29.31
N ALA A 358 11.81 11.74 29.50
CA ALA A 358 11.55 11.04 30.76
C ALA A 358 12.33 11.66 31.93
N TYR A 359 13.60 12.02 31.72
CA TYR A 359 14.43 12.68 32.73
C TYR A 359 13.83 14.04 33.15
N VAL A 360 13.43 14.89 32.18
CA VAL A 360 12.80 16.19 32.46
C VAL A 360 11.47 16.04 33.20
N LEU A 361 10.66 15.02 32.86
CA LEU A 361 9.35 14.77 33.48
C LEU A 361 9.43 14.22 34.92
N LEU A 362 10.40 13.35 35.18
CA LEU A 362 10.51 12.63 36.45
C LEU A 362 11.42 13.34 37.46
N MET A 363 12.55 13.88 37.00
CA MET A 363 13.59 14.43 37.88
C MET A 363 13.58 15.97 37.91
N ASP A 364 13.50 16.62 36.74
CA ASP A 364 13.78 18.06 36.59
C ASP A 364 12.56 18.93 36.23
N PHE A 365 11.37 18.62 36.76
CA PHE A 365 10.15 19.41 36.53
C PHE A 365 9.99 20.55 37.56
N HIS A 366 10.65 21.67 37.32
CA HIS A 366 10.64 22.85 38.20
C HIS A 366 9.70 23.97 37.70
N SER A 367 9.39 24.94 38.57
CA SER A 367 8.54 26.10 38.21
C SER A 367 9.16 27.03 37.17
N VAL A 368 10.48 27.01 37.01
CA VAL A 368 11.23 27.76 35.99
C VAL A 368 11.86 26.74 35.02
N PRO A 369 11.81 26.96 33.70
CA PRO A 369 12.40 26.03 32.73
C PRO A 369 13.92 25.99 32.87
N HIS A 370 14.46 24.82 33.19
CA HIS A 370 15.90 24.59 33.22
C HIS A 370 16.45 24.25 31.83
N THR A 371 17.77 24.27 31.69
CA THR A 371 18.47 23.98 30.42
C THR A 371 18.05 22.66 29.73
N PRO A 372 17.86 21.50 30.40
CA PRO A 372 17.43 20.27 29.71
C PRO A 372 16.01 20.38 29.14
N GLU A 373 15.14 21.15 29.78
CA GLU A 373 13.78 21.41 29.31
C GLU A 373 13.77 22.32 28.07
N LEU A 374 14.62 23.36 28.06
CA LEU A 374 14.80 24.19 26.87
C LEU A 374 15.36 23.40 25.68
N ILE A 375 16.28 22.46 25.93
CA ILE A 375 16.77 21.54 24.91
C ILE A 375 15.63 20.67 24.39
N LEU A 376 14.80 20.10 25.27
CA LEU A 376 13.62 19.33 24.88
C LEU A 376 12.68 20.15 23.97
N TYR A 377 12.41 21.40 24.31
CA TYR A 377 11.57 22.29 23.51
C TYR A 377 12.16 22.54 22.12
N ALA A 378 13.47 22.76 22.03
CA ALA A 378 14.16 22.90 20.76
C ALA A 378 14.08 21.61 19.92
N LEU A 379 14.22 20.43 20.54
CA LEU A 379 14.11 19.14 19.86
C LEU A 379 12.71 18.90 19.30
N VAL A 380 11.66 19.16 20.09
CA VAL A 380 10.28 19.01 19.59
C VAL A 380 9.96 20.04 18.51
N PHE A 381 10.53 21.25 18.59
CA PHE A 381 10.43 22.23 17.51
C PHE A 381 11.07 21.74 16.19
N VAL A 382 12.18 20.98 16.27
CA VAL A 382 12.76 20.33 15.08
C VAL A 382 11.80 19.31 14.47
N LEU A 383 11.15 18.49 15.30
CA LEU A 383 10.13 17.52 14.84
C LEU A 383 8.94 18.24 14.18
N PHE A 384 8.44 19.31 14.82
CA PHE A 384 7.38 20.15 14.27
C PHE A 384 7.74 20.67 12.87
N CYS A 385 8.98 21.15 12.69
CA CYS A 385 9.44 21.62 11.38
C CYS A 385 9.51 20.51 10.32
N ASP A 386 9.86 19.27 10.69
CA ASP A 386 9.85 18.14 9.76
C ASP A 386 8.42 17.74 9.38
N GLU A 387 7.49 17.72 10.33
CA GLU A 387 6.07 17.42 10.03
C GLU A 387 5.41 18.49 9.16
N VAL A 388 5.69 19.77 9.41
CA VAL A 388 5.19 20.87 8.55
C VAL A 388 5.71 20.72 7.11
N ARG A 389 6.97 20.29 6.93
CA ARG A 389 7.51 20.00 5.59
C ARG A 389 6.78 18.83 4.94
N GLN A 390 6.56 17.74 5.67
CA GLN A 390 5.85 16.56 5.15
C GLN A 390 4.41 16.90 4.77
N TRP A 391 3.71 17.68 5.60
CA TRP A 391 2.37 18.18 5.29
C TRP A 391 2.36 19.04 4.03
N TYR A 392 3.34 19.95 3.84
CA TYR A 392 3.44 20.76 2.62
C TYR A 392 3.68 19.92 1.36
N MET A 393 4.44 18.82 1.47
CA MET A 393 4.75 17.94 0.32
C MET A 393 3.59 17.00 -0.03
N ASN A 394 2.91 16.44 0.96
CA ASN A 394 1.89 15.41 0.75
C ASN A 394 0.45 15.96 0.72
N GLY A 395 0.23 17.20 1.15
CA GLY A 395 -1.09 17.84 1.17
C GLY A 395 -2.10 17.07 2.02
N PHE A 396 -3.33 16.90 1.53
CA PHE A 396 -4.38 16.17 2.25
C PHE A 396 -4.12 14.67 2.41
N LYS A 397 -3.28 14.06 1.56
CA LYS A 397 -2.88 12.65 1.72
C LYS A 397 -2.06 12.41 2.98
N TYR A 398 -1.55 13.46 3.63
CA TYR A 398 -0.83 13.32 4.89
C TYR A 398 -1.72 12.76 6.03
N PHE A 399 -2.99 13.18 6.08
CA PHE A 399 -3.91 12.80 7.17
C PHE A 399 -4.56 11.42 7.01
N THR A 400 -4.32 10.74 5.88
CA THR A 400 -4.85 9.37 5.70
C THR A 400 -4.02 8.33 6.46
N ASP A 401 -2.75 8.63 6.74
CA ASP A 401 -1.88 7.72 7.48
C ASP A 401 -2.09 7.88 8.99
N LEU A 402 -2.45 6.78 9.66
CA LEU A 402 -2.70 6.76 11.10
C LEU A 402 -1.50 7.26 11.92
N TRP A 403 -0.27 6.95 11.49
CA TRP A 403 0.94 7.38 12.17
C TRP A 403 1.15 8.89 12.12
N ASN A 404 0.88 9.51 10.96
CA ASN A 404 0.95 10.95 10.78
C ASN A 404 -0.09 11.67 11.65
N VAL A 405 -1.28 11.08 11.79
CA VAL A 405 -2.32 11.57 12.70
C VAL A 405 -1.83 11.52 14.16
N MET A 406 -1.23 10.41 14.59
CA MET A 406 -0.64 10.29 15.94
C MET A 406 0.47 11.32 16.18
N ASP A 407 1.32 11.59 15.19
CA ASP A 407 2.38 12.59 15.28
C ASP A 407 1.81 14.02 15.41
N THR A 408 0.74 14.34 14.67
CA THR A 408 0.04 15.64 14.83
C THR A 408 -0.64 15.76 16.18
N LEU A 409 -1.20 14.68 16.71
CA LEU A 409 -1.80 14.64 18.04
C LEU A 409 -0.76 14.88 19.13
N GLY A 410 0.41 14.23 19.05
CA GLY A 410 1.51 14.46 19.99
C GLY A 410 1.98 15.92 19.97
N LEU A 411 2.21 16.49 18.79
CA LEU A 411 2.58 17.90 18.68
C LEU A 411 1.52 18.86 19.26
N PHE A 412 0.23 18.54 19.07
CA PHE A 412 -0.86 19.31 19.66
C PHE A 412 -0.86 19.24 21.20
N TYR A 413 -0.72 18.03 21.78
CA TYR A 413 -0.62 17.85 23.23
C TYR A 413 0.60 18.56 23.81
N PHE A 414 1.75 18.51 23.13
CA PHE A 414 2.96 19.20 23.56
C PHE A 414 2.78 20.71 23.59
N ILE A 415 2.15 21.31 22.56
CA ILE A 415 1.83 22.75 22.52
C ILE A 415 0.86 23.10 23.65
N ALA A 416 -0.18 22.29 23.86
CA ALA A 416 -1.11 22.50 24.98
C ALA A 416 -0.39 22.44 26.34
N GLY A 417 0.52 21.47 26.53
CA GLY A 417 1.36 21.35 27.71
C GLY A 417 2.21 22.61 27.97
N ILE A 418 2.82 23.16 26.92
CA ILE A 418 3.56 24.44 27.00
C ILE A 418 2.63 25.59 27.41
N VAL A 419 1.45 25.70 26.82
CA VAL A 419 0.49 26.77 27.14
C VAL A 419 0.07 26.73 28.61
N PHE A 420 -0.29 25.55 29.13
CA PHE A 420 -0.59 25.37 30.56
C PHE A 420 0.62 25.65 31.45
N ARG A 421 1.83 25.37 30.96
CA ARG A 421 3.05 25.67 31.71
C ARG A 421 3.39 27.17 31.75
N LEU A 422 3.15 27.91 30.66
CA LEU A 422 3.31 29.36 30.61
C LEU A 422 2.34 30.07 31.56
N HIS A 423 1.20 29.44 31.88
CA HIS A 423 0.25 29.92 32.88
C HIS A 423 0.63 29.50 34.31
N SER A 424 1.90 29.66 34.70
CA SER A 424 2.46 29.16 35.96
C SER A 424 1.91 29.83 37.23
N SER A 425 1.04 30.83 37.11
CA SER A 425 0.49 31.58 38.25
C SER A 425 -0.36 30.71 39.19
N ASN A 426 -0.91 29.60 38.69
CA ASN A 426 -1.77 28.70 39.47
C ASN A 426 -1.10 27.33 39.62
N LYS A 427 -0.92 26.85 40.87
CA LYS A 427 -0.37 25.51 41.18
C LYS A 427 -1.15 24.37 40.50
N SER A 428 -2.47 24.53 40.35
CA SER A 428 -3.32 23.58 39.64
C SER A 428 -2.98 23.49 38.15
N SER A 429 -2.68 24.62 37.50
CA SER A 429 -2.33 24.67 36.08
C SER A 429 -0.99 23.98 35.80
N LEU A 430 0.00 24.13 36.70
CA LEU A 430 1.27 23.40 36.63
C LEU A 430 1.09 21.88 36.73
N TYR A 431 0.20 21.42 37.62
CA TYR A 431 -0.13 20.01 37.73
C TYR A 431 -0.82 19.50 36.44
N SER A 432 -1.79 20.24 35.92
CA SER A 432 -2.43 19.91 34.63
C SER A 432 -1.43 19.87 33.47
N GLY A 433 -0.49 20.81 33.39
CA GLY A 433 0.58 20.81 32.39
C GLY A 433 1.48 19.57 32.51
N ARG A 434 1.83 19.15 33.73
CA ARG A 434 2.58 17.91 33.97
C ARG A 434 1.81 16.69 33.50
N VAL A 435 0.51 16.60 33.80
CA VAL A 435 -0.35 15.49 33.36
C VAL A 435 -0.41 15.42 31.83
N ILE A 436 -0.55 16.57 31.16
CA ILE A 436 -0.56 16.65 29.69
C ILE A 436 0.77 16.16 29.11
N PHE A 437 1.92 16.59 29.65
CA PHE A 437 3.21 16.09 29.18
C PHE A 437 3.43 14.59 29.47
N CYS A 438 2.86 14.04 30.54
CA CYS A 438 2.89 12.60 30.79
C CYS A 438 2.09 11.81 29.75
N LEU A 439 0.90 12.30 29.37
CA LEU A 439 0.10 11.70 28.30
C LEU A 439 0.80 11.83 26.95
N ASP A 440 1.41 12.98 26.69
CA ASP A 440 2.18 13.24 25.48
C ASP A 440 3.40 12.32 25.35
N TYR A 441 4.12 12.05 26.45
CA TYR A 441 5.20 11.07 26.48
C TYR A 441 4.73 9.67 26.04
N ILE A 442 3.51 9.26 26.39
CA ILE A 442 2.94 7.98 25.90
C ILE A 442 2.79 8.01 24.37
N ILE A 443 2.31 9.12 23.80
CA ILE A 443 2.17 9.26 22.34
C ILE A 443 3.54 9.20 21.65
N PHE A 444 4.53 9.94 22.15
CA PHE A 444 5.89 9.91 21.61
C PHE A 444 6.57 8.54 21.78
N THR A 445 6.28 7.79 22.83
CA THR A 445 6.79 6.41 22.96
C THR A 445 6.11 5.43 21.99
N LEU A 446 4.79 5.58 21.73
CA LEU A 446 4.11 4.78 20.71
C LEU A 446 4.70 4.95 19.31
N ARG A 447 5.27 6.13 18.99
CA ARG A 447 6.00 6.36 17.73
C ARG A 447 7.24 5.45 17.57
N LEU A 448 7.85 4.94 18.64
CA LEU A 448 8.92 3.93 18.53
C LEU A 448 8.44 2.66 17.83
N ILE A 449 7.17 2.29 18.02
CA ILE A 449 6.59 1.11 17.37
C ILE A 449 6.68 1.27 15.85
N HIS A 450 6.33 2.46 15.33
CA HIS A 450 6.47 2.76 13.90
C HIS A 450 7.92 2.61 13.41
N ILE A 451 8.91 3.09 14.16
CA ILE A 451 10.33 2.95 13.80
C ILE A 451 10.76 1.47 13.81
N PHE A 452 10.27 0.66 14.75
CA PHE A 452 10.60 -0.76 14.82
C PHE A 452 9.89 -1.61 13.76
N THR A 453 8.88 -1.07 13.05
CA THR A 453 8.25 -1.75 11.90
C THR A 453 9.25 -2.10 10.80
N VAL A 454 10.35 -1.35 10.72
CA VAL A 454 11.45 -1.58 9.79
C VAL A 454 12.13 -2.93 9.97
N SER A 455 12.16 -3.43 11.20
CA SER A 455 12.90 -4.64 11.52
C SER A 455 12.26 -5.88 10.89
N ARG A 456 13.09 -6.80 10.37
CA ARG A 456 12.63 -8.06 9.76
C ARG A 456 11.83 -8.94 10.73
N ASN A 457 12.17 -8.88 12.02
CA ASN A 457 11.58 -9.78 13.02
C ASN A 457 10.37 -9.17 13.73
N LEU A 458 10.33 -7.85 13.94
CA LEU A 458 9.22 -7.20 14.65
C LEU A 458 8.21 -6.57 13.69
N GLY A 459 8.62 -6.14 12.49
CA GLY A 459 7.73 -5.45 11.54
C GLY A 459 6.45 -6.21 11.23
N PRO A 460 6.54 -7.47 10.78
CA PRO A 460 5.36 -8.26 10.47
C PRO A 460 4.48 -8.55 11.68
N LYS A 461 5.08 -8.70 12.86
CA LYS A 461 4.34 -8.85 14.12
C LYS A 461 3.56 -7.59 14.48
N ILE A 462 4.11 -6.41 14.21
CA ILE A 462 3.43 -5.14 14.41
C ILE A 462 2.26 -4.98 13.42
N ILE A 463 2.46 -5.34 12.14
CA ILE A 463 1.37 -5.30 11.14
C ILE A 463 0.25 -6.26 11.51
N MET A 464 0.60 -7.45 12.00
CA MET A 464 -0.35 -8.42 12.53
C MET A 464 -1.15 -7.85 13.70
N LEU A 465 -0.48 -7.18 14.66
CA LEU A 465 -1.13 -6.48 15.77
C LEU A 465 -2.10 -5.40 15.27
N GLN A 466 -1.69 -4.61 14.26
CA GLN A 466 -2.56 -3.58 13.68
C GLN A 466 -3.84 -4.17 13.06
N ARG A 467 -3.74 -5.30 12.36
CA ARG A 467 -4.92 -5.98 11.78
C ARG A 467 -5.85 -6.53 12.85
N MET A 468 -5.28 -7.07 13.94
CA MET A 468 -6.04 -7.57 15.09
C MET A 468 -6.81 -6.49 15.85
N LEU A 469 -6.43 -5.21 15.73
CA LEU A 469 -7.17 -4.13 16.40
C LEU A 469 -8.61 -4.03 15.92
N ILE A 470 -8.90 -4.43 14.67
CA ILE A 470 -10.28 -4.47 14.16
C ILE A 470 -11.07 -5.55 14.90
N ASP A 471 -10.50 -6.74 15.07
CA ASP A 471 -11.12 -7.83 15.84
C ASP A 471 -11.31 -7.46 17.31
N VAL A 472 -10.31 -6.78 17.91
CA VAL A 472 -10.38 -6.24 19.28
C VAL A 472 -11.56 -5.29 19.43
N PHE A 473 -11.79 -4.42 18.44
CA PHE A 473 -12.89 -3.45 18.51
C PHE A 473 -14.26 -4.15 18.54
N PHE A 474 -14.47 -5.16 17.68
CA PHE A 474 -15.71 -5.95 17.70
C PHE A 474 -15.88 -6.74 19.00
N PHE A 475 -14.79 -7.32 19.51
CA PHE A 475 -14.78 -7.99 20.80
C PHE A 475 -15.14 -7.04 21.94
N LEU A 476 -14.52 -5.85 21.98
CA LEU A 476 -14.73 -4.86 23.03
C LEU A 476 -16.19 -4.38 23.05
N PHE A 477 -16.83 -4.28 21.89
CA PHE A 477 -18.26 -4.01 21.78
C PHE A 477 -19.12 -5.12 22.41
N LEU A 478 -18.91 -6.39 22.05
CA LEU A 478 -19.64 -7.53 22.63
C LEU A 478 -19.42 -7.63 24.14
N PHE A 479 -18.16 -7.43 24.58
CA PHE A 479 -17.79 -7.44 25.98
C PHE A 479 -18.44 -6.31 26.77
N ALA A 480 -18.49 -5.09 26.20
CA ALA A 480 -19.13 -3.95 26.86
C ALA A 480 -20.63 -4.18 27.08
N VAL A 481 -21.34 -4.76 26.12
CA VAL A 481 -22.77 -5.11 26.26
C VAL A 481 -22.98 -6.10 27.39
N TRP A 482 -22.15 -7.15 27.46
CA TRP A 482 -22.24 -8.16 28.50
C TRP A 482 -21.87 -7.61 29.89
N MET A 483 -20.81 -6.80 29.97
CA MET A 483 -20.35 -6.16 31.20
C MET A 483 -21.44 -5.24 31.78
N VAL A 484 -22.04 -4.37 30.96
CA VAL A 484 -23.07 -3.44 31.42
C VAL A 484 -24.32 -4.19 31.87
N ALA A 485 -24.74 -5.24 31.14
CA ALA A 485 -25.90 -6.06 31.54
C ALA A 485 -25.70 -6.70 32.93
N PHE A 486 -24.54 -7.32 33.16
CA PHE A 486 -24.21 -7.90 34.46
C PHE A 486 -24.05 -6.84 35.55
N GLY A 487 -23.36 -5.73 35.25
CA GLY A 487 -23.11 -4.65 36.20
C GLY A 487 -24.39 -3.97 36.69
N VAL A 488 -25.33 -3.69 35.78
CA VAL A 488 -26.63 -3.11 36.12
C VAL A 488 -27.47 -4.11 36.91
N ALA A 489 -27.54 -5.37 36.49
CA ALA A 489 -28.27 -6.42 37.20
C ALA A 489 -27.74 -6.60 38.62
N ARG A 490 -26.42 -6.69 38.80
CA ARG A 490 -25.77 -6.85 40.10
C ARG A 490 -26.02 -5.64 41.01
N GLN A 491 -25.82 -4.41 40.51
CA GLN A 491 -26.08 -3.19 41.28
C GLN A 491 -27.55 -3.10 41.72
N GLY A 492 -28.49 -3.42 40.81
CA GLY A 492 -29.92 -3.36 41.10
C GLY A 492 -30.44 -4.44 42.05
N ILE A 493 -29.78 -5.61 42.13
CA ILE A 493 -30.13 -6.69 43.06
C ILE A 493 -29.62 -6.40 44.48
N LEU A 494 -28.39 -5.89 44.60
CA LEU A 494 -27.68 -5.81 45.88
C LEU A 494 -27.87 -4.48 46.63
N ARG A 495 -28.09 -3.38 45.92
CA ARG A 495 -28.09 -2.03 46.50
C ARG A 495 -29.37 -1.28 46.18
N GLN A 496 -29.77 -0.41 47.12
CA GLN A 496 -30.92 0.47 46.94
C GLN A 496 -30.60 1.64 46.00
N ASN A 497 -31.61 2.47 45.71
CA ASN A 497 -31.51 3.58 44.78
C ASN A 497 -30.40 4.56 45.14
N GLU A 498 -29.29 4.52 44.40
CA GLU A 498 -28.15 5.41 44.56
C GLU A 498 -28.23 6.53 43.52
N HIS A 499 -28.23 7.80 43.97
CA HIS A 499 -28.29 8.97 43.08
C HIS A 499 -26.92 9.51 42.64
N ARG A 500 -25.83 8.92 43.17
CA ARG A 500 -24.45 9.35 42.93
C ARG A 500 -23.89 8.68 41.69
N TRP A 501 -23.87 9.39 40.58
CA TRP A 501 -23.45 8.88 39.27
C TRP A 501 -22.04 8.28 39.25
N GLU A 502 -21.08 8.87 39.99
CA GLU A 502 -19.70 8.36 40.08
C GLU A 502 -19.62 6.96 40.69
N TRP A 503 -20.38 6.71 41.76
CA TRP A 503 -20.44 5.41 42.44
C TRP A 503 -21.20 4.38 41.60
N ILE A 504 -22.28 4.78 40.93
CA ILE A 504 -23.00 3.93 39.98
C ILE A 504 -22.06 3.50 38.85
N PHE A 505 -21.32 4.43 38.26
CA PHE A 505 -20.38 4.13 37.18
C PHE A 505 -19.27 3.16 37.65
N ARG A 506 -18.71 3.39 38.85
CA ARG A 506 -17.72 2.52 39.46
C ARG A 506 -18.26 1.10 39.67
N SER A 507 -19.46 0.95 40.20
CA SER A 507 -20.02 -0.37 40.52
C SER A 507 -20.61 -1.11 39.30
N VAL A 508 -21.09 -0.39 38.28
CA VAL A 508 -21.64 -0.99 37.05
C VAL A 508 -20.55 -1.36 36.03
N ILE A 509 -19.48 -0.57 35.92
CA ILE A 509 -18.45 -0.78 34.88
C ILE A 509 -17.13 -1.24 35.49
N TYR A 510 -16.59 -0.49 36.46
CA TYR A 510 -15.24 -0.73 36.96
C TYR A 510 -15.11 -2.04 37.76
N GLU A 511 -16.06 -2.33 38.66
CA GLU A 511 -16.05 -3.58 39.44
C GLU A 511 -16.22 -4.85 38.56
N PRO A 512 -17.19 -4.95 37.63
CA PRO A 512 -17.26 -6.07 36.69
C PRO A 512 -16.05 -6.22 35.76
N TYR A 513 -15.46 -5.10 35.32
CA TYR A 513 -14.22 -5.13 34.53
C TYR A 513 -13.06 -5.76 35.31
N LEU A 514 -12.90 -5.44 36.59
CA LEU A 514 -11.89 -6.08 37.46
C LEU A 514 -12.19 -7.56 37.69
N ALA A 515 -13.46 -7.93 37.79
CA ALA A 515 -13.88 -9.33 37.96
C ALA A 515 -13.37 -10.21 36.81
N MET A 516 -13.38 -9.74 35.56
CA MET A 516 -12.81 -10.47 34.41
C MET A 516 -11.33 -10.87 34.64
N PHE A 517 -10.52 -9.98 35.22
CA PHE A 517 -9.11 -10.26 35.55
C PHE A 517 -8.91 -11.14 36.79
N GLY A 518 -9.99 -11.62 37.40
CA GLY A 518 -9.97 -12.52 38.56
C GLY A 518 -10.08 -11.81 39.91
N GLN A 519 -10.33 -10.49 39.95
CA GLN A 519 -10.63 -9.79 41.19
C GLN A 519 -12.13 -9.86 41.49
N VAL A 520 -12.55 -10.88 42.23
CA VAL A 520 -13.96 -11.06 42.62
C VAL A 520 -14.38 -9.94 43.58
N PRO A 521 -15.55 -9.30 43.39
CA PRO A 521 -16.04 -8.29 44.31
C PRO A 521 -16.24 -8.86 45.72
N SER A 522 -15.85 -8.10 46.75
CA SER A 522 -16.00 -8.47 48.17
C SER A 522 -17.44 -8.65 48.63
N ASP A 523 -18.39 -8.09 47.88
CA ASP A 523 -19.81 -8.03 48.22
C ASP A 523 -20.59 -9.30 47.79
N VAL A 524 -19.89 -10.33 47.31
CA VAL A 524 -20.47 -11.58 46.79
C VAL A 524 -20.64 -12.64 47.87
N ASP A 525 -19.69 -12.70 48.82
CA ASP A 525 -19.67 -13.66 49.93
C ASP A 525 -19.85 -12.93 51.26
N GLY A 526 -20.84 -13.31 52.06
CA GLY A 526 -21.14 -12.63 53.33
C GLY A 526 -20.06 -12.78 54.41
N THR A 527 -19.17 -13.75 54.25
CA THR A 527 -18.00 -13.96 55.13
C THR A 527 -16.85 -12.99 54.86
N THR A 528 -16.76 -12.46 53.63
CA THR A 528 -15.69 -11.55 53.18
C THR A 528 -16.16 -10.09 53.21
N TYR A 529 -17.45 -9.86 53.46
CA TYR A 529 -18.06 -8.55 53.49
C TYR A 529 -17.81 -7.85 54.84
N ASP A 530 -16.90 -6.87 54.84
CA ASP A 530 -16.63 -6.04 56.02
C ASP A 530 -17.52 -4.79 56.04
N LEU A 531 -18.41 -4.72 57.04
CA LEU A 531 -19.28 -3.57 57.29
C LEU A 531 -18.51 -2.26 57.51
N SER A 532 -17.22 -2.33 57.85
CA SER A 532 -16.36 -1.15 58.05
C SER A 532 -16.09 -0.37 56.76
N HIS A 533 -16.25 -1.01 55.59
CA HIS A 533 -15.94 -0.42 54.29
C HIS A 533 -17.13 0.30 53.62
N CYS A 534 -18.35 0.21 54.16
CA CYS A 534 -19.55 0.78 53.55
C CYS A 534 -20.32 1.72 54.51
N THR A 535 -21.27 2.50 53.98
CA THR A 535 -22.18 3.35 54.78
C THR A 535 -23.62 3.26 54.27
N PHE A 536 -24.60 3.27 55.16
CA PHE A 536 -26.02 3.18 54.81
C PHE A 536 -26.59 4.45 54.15
N THR A 537 -26.04 5.62 54.47
CA THR A 537 -26.43 6.90 53.86
C THR A 537 -25.56 7.28 52.66
N GLY A 538 -24.48 6.53 52.41
CA GLY A 538 -23.41 6.91 51.50
C GLY A 538 -22.61 8.11 52.03
N ASN A 539 -21.28 8.01 52.04
CA ASN A 539 -20.38 9.16 52.25
C ASN A 539 -19.45 9.30 51.04
N GLU A 540 -18.81 10.45 50.80
CA GLU A 540 -17.94 10.67 49.63
C GLU A 540 -16.82 9.62 49.52
N SER A 541 -16.38 9.04 50.65
CA SER A 541 -15.30 8.06 50.73
C SER A 541 -15.74 6.60 50.72
N LYS A 542 -17.03 6.27 50.92
CA LYS A 542 -17.51 4.89 51.09
C LYS A 542 -18.73 4.56 50.22
N PRO A 543 -18.78 3.36 49.60
CA PRO A 543 -19.93 2.89 48.83
C PRO A 543 -21.16 2.69 49.74
N LEU A 544 -22.33 2.65 49.10
CA LEU A 544 -23.57 2.24 49.76
C LEU A 544 -23.47 0.76 50.15
N CYS A 545 -23.88 0.43 51.37
CA CYS A 545 -23.92 -0.96 51.82
C CYS A 545 -24.96 -1.77 51.02
N VAL A 546 -24.72 -3.08 50.89
CA VAL A 546 -25.71 -4.05 50.43
C VAL A 546 -26.94 -4.00 51.34
N GLU A 547 -28.13 -4.25 50.79
CA GLU A 547 -29.36 -4.30 51.59
C GLU A 547 -29.29 -5.43 52.63
N LEU A 548 -29.45 -5.09 53.91
CA LEU A 548 -29.32 -6.00 55.05
C LEU A 548 -30.69 -6.28 55.67
N ASP A 549 -30.88 -7.51 56.14
CA ASP A 549 -32.08 -7.94 56.85
C ASP A 549 -31.97 -7.64 58.37
N GLU A 550 -33.03 -7.90 59.15
CA GLU A 550 -33.09 -7.55 60.59
C GLU A 550 -31.93 -8.15 61.43
N HIS A 551 -31.34 -9.25 60.96
CA HIS A 551 -30.20 -9.93 61.58
C HIS A 551 -28.81 -9.46 61.10
N ARG A 552 -28.73 -8.35 60.34
CA ARG A 552 -27.49 -7.81 59.74
C ARG A 552 -26.79 -8.78 58.77
N MET A 553 -27.57 -9.63 58.09
CA MET A 553 -27.12 -10.47 56.97
C MET A 553 -27.62 -9.86 55.65
N PRO A 554 -26.92 -10.03 54.52
CA PRO A 554 -27.42 -9.58 53.22
C PRO A 554 -28.82 -10.17 52.96
N ARG A 555 -29.79 -9.30 52.63
CA ARG A 555 -31.19 -9.69 52.40
C ARG A 555 -31.34 -10.58 51.17
N PHE A 556 -30.48 -10.38 50.17
CA PHE A 556 -30.47 -11.23 48.99
C PHE A 556 -29.64 -12.51 49.24
N PRO A 557 -30.15 -13.70 48.87
CA PRO A 557 -29.45 -14.94 49.19
C PRO A 557 -28.12 -15.11 48.44
N GLU A 558 -27.05 -15.42 49.18
CA GLU A 558 -25.70 -15.65 48.64
C GLU A 558 -25.65 -16.80 47.62
N TRP A 559 -26.51 -17.80 47.79
CA TRP A 559 -26.63 -18.92 46.86
C TRP A 559 -27.13 -18.52 45.47
N ILE A 560 -27.61 -17.28 45.26
CA ILE A 560 -27.96 -16.75 43.94
C ILE A 560 -26.85 -15.84 43.39
N THR A 561 -26.23 -15.01 44.24
CA THR A 561 -25.15 -14.09 43.83
C THR A 561 -23.91 -14.85 43.40
N ILE A 562 -23.55 -15.92 44.11
CA ILE A 562 -22.39 -16.75 43.77
C ILE A 562 -22.56 -17.38 42.38
N PRO A 563 -23.67 -18.10 42.05
CA PRO A 563 -23.90 -18.58 40.69
C PRO A 563 -23.97 -17.47 39.64
N LEU A 564 -24.56 -16.31 39.94
CA LEU A 564 -24.63 -15.19 39.00
C LEU A 564 -23.23 -14.71 38.59
N VAL A 565 -22.32 -14.55 39.56
CA VAL A 565 -20.91 -14.21 39.34
C VAL A 565 -20.18 -15.34 38.63
N CYS A 566 -20.41 -16.60 39.00
CA CYS A 566 -19.83 -17.77 38.33
C CYS A 566 -20.25 -17.87 36.86
N ILE A 567 -21.52 -17.63 36.54
CA ILE A 567 -22.04 -17.61 35.16
C ILE A 567 -21.40 -16.46 34.38
N TYR A 568 -21.28 -15.28 34.99
CA TYR A 568 -20.57 -14.15 34.38
C TYR A 568 -19.13 -14.51 34.05
N MET A 569 -18.39 -15.05 35.03
CA MET A 569 -16.99 -15.44 34.89
C MET A 569 -16.79 -16.56 33.86
N LEU A 570 -17.69 -17.55 33.82
CA LEU A 570 -17.68 -18.60 32.82
C LEU A 570 -17.91 -18.01 31.42
N SER A 571 -18.91 -17.15 31.27
CA SER A 571 -19.22 -16.51 29.99
C SER A 571 -18.07 -15.63 29.50
N THR A 572 -17.52 -14.76 30.36
CA THR A 572 -16.42 -13.86 29.96
C THR A 572 -15.12 -14.62 29.72
N ASN A 573 -14.66 -15.42 30.67
CA ASN A 573 -13.33 -16.01 30.61
C ASN A 573 -13.26 -17.28 29.76
N ILE A 574 -14.34 -18.06 29.68
CA ILE A 574 -14.34 -19.30 28.88
C ILE A 574 -14.95 -19.07 27.50
N LEU A 575 -16.01 -18.28 27.35
CA LEU A 575 -16.60 -18.06 26.01
C LEU A 575 -15.93 -16.90 25.29
N LEU A 576 -16.00 -15.68 25.85
CA LEU A 576 -15.59 -14.48 25.14
C LEU A 576 -14.06 -14.43 24.94
N VAL A 577 -13.26 -14.68 25.98
CA VAL A 577 -11.79 -14.66 25.87
C VAL A 577 -11.28 -15.76 24.91
N ASN A 578 -11.83 -16.98 24.95
CA ASN A 578 -11.42 -18.02 24.00
C ASN A 578 -11.83 -17.71 22.56
N LEU A 579 -12.98 -17.06 22.36
CA LEU A 579 -13.38 -16.57 21.04
C LEU A 579 -12.40 -15.50 20.54
N LEU A 580 -11.93 -14.58 21.40
CA LEU A 580 -10.87 -13.63 21.06
C LEU A 580 -9.56 -14.31 20.67
N VAL A 581 -9.15 -15.32 21.44
CA VAL A 581 -7.95 -16.13 21.13
C VAL A 581 -8.11 -16.85 19.79
N ALA A 582 -9.30 -17.37 19.46
CA ALA A 582 -9.57 -17.99 18.17
C ALA A 582 -9.53 -17.00 17.00
N MET A 583 -10.13 -15.81 17.15
CA MET A 583 -10.07 -14.75 16.13
C MET A 583 -8.64 -14.28 15.90
N PHE A 584 -7.87 -14.05 16.97
CA PHE A 584 -6.44 -13.76 16.86
C PHE A 584 -5.68 -14.91 16.22
N GLY A 585 -5.98 -16.16 16.58
CA GLY A 585 -5.35 -17.32 15.94
C GLY A 585 -5.55 -17.35 14.43
N TYR A 586 -6.76 -17.04 13.95
CA TYR A 586 -7.07 -16.95 12.52
C TYR A 586 -6.31 -15.81 11.83
N THR A 587 -6.29 -14.61 12.42
CA THR A 587 -5.57 -13.46 11.84
C THR A 587 -4.05 -13.59 11.94
N VAL A 588 -3.50 -14.20 13.00
CA VAL A 588 -2.09 -14.61 13.06
C VAL A 588 -1.78 -15.56 11.90
N GLY A 589 -2.57 -16.63 11.75
CA GLY A 589 -2.30 -17.70 10.78
C GLY A 589 -2.22 -17.18 9.35
N THR A 590 -3.23 -16.43 8.94
CA THR A 590 -3.32 -15.84 7.59
C THR A 590 -2.20 -14.83 7.29
N VAL A 591 -1.77 -14.05 8.27
CA VAL A 591 -0.67 -13.06 8.10
C VAL A 591 0.69 -13.75 8.14
N GLN A 592 0.84 -14.83 8.91
CA GLN A 592 2.12 -15.52 9.09
C GLN A 592 2.56 -16.27 7.82
N GLU A 593 1.62 -16.81 7.04
CA GLU A 593 1.91 -17.50 5.77
C GLU A 593 2.63 -16.59 4.76
N ASN A 594 2.30 -15.29 4.75
CA ASN A 594 2.86 -14.30 3.81
C ASN A 594 3.80 -13.26 4.47
N ASN A 595 4.25 -13.53 5.70
CA ASN A 595 4.96 -12.58 6.55
C ASN A 595 6.23 -11.98 5.88
N ASP A 596 7.08 -12.81 5.29
CA ASP A 596 8.32 -12.34 4.65
C ASP A 596 8.04 -11.50 3.40
N GLN A 597 6.97 -11.78 2.65
CA GLN A 597 6.55 -10.98 1.50
C GLN A 597 6.01 -9.61 1.92
N VAL A 598 5.15 -9.59 2.94
CA VAL A 598 4.60 -8.34 3.49
C VAL A 598 5.72 -7.45 4.04
N TRP A 599 6.70 -8.02 4.75
CA TRP A 599 7.85 -7.26 5.23
C TRP A 599 8.68 -6.67 4.08
N LYS A 600 8.99 -7.49 3.07
CA LYS A 600 9.77 -7.09 1.88
C LYS A 600 9.07 -5.97 1.10
N PHE A 601 7.74 -5.99 1.04
CA PHE A 601 6.93 -4.93 0.45
C PHE A 601 7.02 -3.63 1.27
N GLN A 602 6.85 -3.70 2.59
CA GLN A 602 6.95 -2.52 3.46
C GLN A 602 8.34 -1.87 3.45
N ARG A 603 9.38 -2.70 3.35
CA ARG A 603 10.77 -2.24 3.22
C ARG A 603 10.97 -1.29 2.03
N TYR A 604 10.24 -1.46 0.94
CA TYR A 604 10.32 -0.57 -0.23
C TYR A 604 10.03 0.89 0.16
N PHE A 605 8.89 1.13 0.82
CA PHE A 605 8.45 2.47 1.20
C PHE A 605 9.48 3.15 2.13
N LEU A 606 10.01 2.40 3.09
CA LEU A 606 11.06 2.89 3.97
C LEU A 606 12.32 3.31 3.20
N VAL A 607 12.81 2.44 2.30
CA VAL A 607 14.01 2.73 1.51
C VAL A 607 13.78 3.97 0.67
N GLN A 608 12.62 4.09 0.02
CA GLN A 608 12.25 5.26 -0.79
C GLN A 608 12.20 6.55 0.04
N GLU A 609 11.64 6.49 1.25
CA GLU A 609 11.55 7.63 2.16
C GLU A 609 12.94 8.11 2.59
N TYR A 610 13.80 7.21 3.07
CA TYR A 610 15.13 7.57 3.56
C TYR A 610 16.11 7.95 2.44
N CYS A 611 15.90 7.46 1.22
CA CYS A 611 16.69 7.89 0.06
C CYS A 611 16.28 9.27 -0.48
N SER A 612 15.03 9.69 -0.25
CA SER A 612 14.51 11.00 -0.68
C SER A 612 14.69 12.09 0.39
N ARG A 613 14.81 11.69 1.67
CA ARG A 613 15.14 12.59 2.79
C ARG A 613 16.56 13.16 2.66
N LEU A 614 16.79 14.29 3.34
CA LEU A 614 18.14 14.84 3.48
C LEU A 614 18.98 13.94 4.40
N ASN A 615 20.23 13.67 4.02
CA ASN A 615 21.16 12.78 4.72
C ASN A 615 21.71 13.37 6.05
N ILE A 616 20.88 14.09 6.81
CA ILE A 616 21.29 14.75 8.06
C ILE A 616 20.43 14.17 9.18
N PRO A 617 21.04 13.66 10.26
CA PRO A 617 20.30 13.08 11.36
C PRO A 617 19.57 14.16 12.18
N PHE A 618 18.44 13.77 12.79
CA PHE A 618 17.80 14.51 13.88
C PHE A 618 18.84 14.69 15.01
N PRO A 619 19.24 15.91 15.48
CA PRO A 619 18.57 17.22 15.53
C PRO A 619 19.16 18.31 14.60
N PHE A 620 20.15 17.95 13.78
CA PHE A 620 20.90 18.92 12.96
C PHE A 620 20.18 19.34 11.67
N VAL A 621 19.03 18.75 11.39
CA VAL A 621 18.23 19.00 10.19
C VAL A 621 17.81 20.47 10.07
N VAL A 622 17.60 21.17 11.19
CA VAL A 622 17.24 22.59 11.22
C VAL A 622 18.27 23.47 10.50
N PHE A 623 19.57 23.21 10.69
CA PHE A 623 20.63 23.97 10.02
C PHE A 623 20.57 23.80 8.50
N ALA A 624 20.20 22.61 8.03
CA ALA A 624 20.04 22.33 6.61
C ALA A 624 18.80 23.01 6.02
N TYR A 625 17.70 23.03 6.77
CA TYR A 625 16.50 23.77 6.38
C TYR A 625 16.77 25.27 6.35
N PHE A 626 17.43 25.81 7.36
CA PHE A 626 17.85 27.20 7.40
C PHE A 626 18.74 27.54 6.20
N TYR A 627 19.75 26.71 5.89
CA TYR A 627 20.59 26.89 4.71
C TYR A 627 19.80 26.85 3.40
N LYS A 628 18.85 25.92 3.24
CA LYS A 628 17.98 25.85 2.06
C LYS A 628 17.08 27.08 1.92
N VAL A 629 16.47 27.53 3.02
CA VAL A 629 15.62 28.73 3.05
C VAL A 629 16.45 29.96 2.71
N VAL A 630 17.61 30.14 3.37
CA VAL A 630 18.55 31.22 3.09
C VAL A 630 18.98 31.20 1.63
N LYS A 631 19.36 30.04 1.07
CA LYS A 631 19.70 29.91 -0.36
C LYS A 631 18.54 30.26 -1.29
N LYS A 632 17.29 29.91 -0.92
CA LYS A 632 16.09 30.26 -1.69
C LYS A 632 15.78 31.75 -1.58
N CYS A 633 15.90 32.36 -0.40
CA CYS A 633 15.78 33.80 -0.17
C CYS A 633 16.85 34.57 -0.96
N PHE A 634 18.12 34.16 -0.93
CA PHE A 634 19.18 34.75 -1.76
C PHE A 634 18.90 34.59 -3.25
N LYS A 635 18.40 33.44 -3.72
CA LYS A 635 17.99 33.26 -5.13
C LYS A 635 16.77 34.09 -5.52
N CYS A 636 15.81 34.29 -4.62
CA CYS A 636 14.66 35.17 -4.86
C CYS A 636 15.08 36.64 -4.89
N CYS A 637 15.97 37.07 -3.99
CA CYS A 637 16.54 38.42 -3.98
C CYS A 637 17.43 38.69 -5.21
N CYS A 638 18.16 37.70 -5.72
CA CYS A 638 19.00 37.83 -6.91
C CYS A 638 18.26 37.54 -8.25
N LYS A 639 16.97 37.19 -8.24
CA LYS A 639 16.20 36.90 -9.46
C LYS A 639 15.60 38.14 -10.15
N ALA A 640 15.93 39.35 -9.69
CA ALA A 640 15.54 40.59 -10.39
C ALA A 640 16.43 40.92 -11.62
N LYS A 641 17.51 40.16 -11.90
CA LYS A 641 18.31 40.34 -13.12
C LYS A 641 18.89 39.01 -13.62
N HIS A 642 18.08 38.21 -14.32
CA HIS A 642 18.45 37.60 -15.60
C HIS A 642 17.35 36.66 -16.09
N THR A 643 16.72 37.08 -17.18
CA THR A 643 15.93 36.25 -18.09
C THR A 643 16.87 35.29 -18.86
N GLN A 644 16.47 34.02 -18.90
CA GLN A 644 16.61 33.09 -20.03
C GLN A 644 18.03 32.68 -20.49
N SER A 645 18.48 31.50 -20.06
CA SER A 645 19.21 30.57 -20.95
C SER A 645 19.10 29.12 -20.47
N ARG A 646 18.41 28.33 -21.29
CA ARG A 646 18.40 26.87 -21.39
C ARG A 646 19.82 26.37 -21.72
N TRP A 647 20.48 25.60 -20.85
CA TRP A 647 21.50 24.60 -21.23
C TRP A 647 21.65 23.48 -20.19
N ARG A 648 21.84 22.28 -20.74
CA ARG A 648 22.14 20.97 -20.13
C ARG A 648 23.36 21.02 -19.21
N VAL A 649 23.33 20.23 -18.14
CA VAL A 649 24.53 19.60 -17.56
C VAL A 649 24.23 18.12 -17.40
N THR A 650 24.72 17.34 -18.36
CA THR A 650 25.07 15.93 -18.21
C THR A 650 26.43 15.80 -17.54
N ALA A 651 26.62 14.68 -16.83
CA ALA A 651 27.85 14.13 -16.27
C ALA A 651 28.26 14.58 -14.84
N GLN A 652 27.72 13.88 -13.84
CA GLN A 652 28.53 12.98 -12.99
C GLN A 652 27.63 12.02 -12.19
N GLY A 653 27.62 10.75 -12.61
CA GLY A 653 27.56 9.53 -11.77
C GLY A 653 26.41 9.32 -10.79
N ILE A 654 25.36 8.62 -11.27
CA ILE A 654 24.46 7.70 -10.52
C ILE A 654 23.84 8.28 -9.24
N GLY A 655 22.63 8.85 -9.39
CA GLY A 655 21.69 9.26 -8.36
C GLY A 655 21.51 10.79 -8.23
N PRO A 656 20.30 11.37 -8.08
CA PRO A 656 18.93 10.83 -8.21
C PRO A 656 18.23 11.42 -9.45
N ILE A 657 17.88 10.58 -10.44
CA ILE A 657 17.03 10.98 -11.58
C ILE A 657 15.55 10.59 -11.35
N LEU A 658 15.22 10.05 -10.18
CA LEU A 658 13.93 9.41 -9.90
C LEU A 658 12.83 10.33 -9.34
N PHE A 659 12.98 11.66 -9.39
CA PHE A 659 11.95 12.55 -8.84
C PHE A 659 11.73 13.77 -9.73
N ARG A 660 10.78 13.62 -10.66
CA ARG A 660 10.06 14.77 -11.24
C ARG A 660 8.65 14.73 -10.66
N GLN A 661 8.28 15.81 -9.97
CA GLN A 661 6.96 16.10 -9.41
C GLN A 661 5.84 15.96 -10.45
#